data_AF-A0A661RC96-F1
#
_entry.id   AF-A0A661RC96-F1
#
_cell.length_a   1.000
_cell.length_b   1.000
_cell.length_c   1.000
_cell.angle_alpha   90.00
_cell.angle_beta   90.00
_cell.angle_gamma   90.00
#
_symmetry.space_group_name_H-M   'P 1'
#
loop_
_entity.id
_entity.type
_entity.pdbx_description
1 polymer ?
#
loop_
_entity_poly.entity_id
_entity_poly.type
_entity_poly.pdbx_seq_one_letter_code
_entity_poly.pdbx_strand_id
1 'polypeptide(L)'
;MRIISLFLIFAILAWAVPCQNACAFDRASFDADQFIERMQTRQSITFEMAEIRRHWNEMSGAEKTKLSRYYVPEPLAGTDKPVFAFWKTIFPTSIEGAEILITGNFRIIWGENYKEYVNKYSAYYTYWGDPDMDGYPTFIERLAGTDPYNADDPDDNPDFSNGICETIWAKEVEEMGFNQPDGSDEHYIDIYIAGTGVKNTAVDSGLIDLPGQVYGMAATYQNDMSYIVLNQDIGINALKVTFAHEFFHNIQFSYLPLENLLQDMNLWLAESTAVWMEDAIYPAVNDYKQYVDYWTNVPGQSLFSSDSFSHYGGVIFQKYLTENYNTLDDLDGSKIIKAIWEHAAQTANPIKAIGLFLAEQTINPIKNFDEAYIDFALKNQDIKHNYADGNLYNPVYCMMDFEIDTFQETLYDTLNEDQISDYDLPEHYGANYIRVVLKDNDISALANRLTFNFKGEGSLDSTQPQWNVFIIPEGEDGTLYSAKQVDVGSNDEGAFIKEDTRLYRAAHVVITATPAQDQLFNSAKKFAYNFNTNSYVATRLTDGWNLVNIPADGNDYFEAIQSSTTSAWRWDSDTQNWQVSFPGQGDEFTNLYISKKGLTKLIDFETNDGVWVLSQEKGVEVTFSEPAQIESIPLNKGWNLVGINKLTSYDVSALKDSPWCNSIWKWNSLQNSWEIYFPGFDSETLKEYVESKGFLRLDRIYYGEGFWINSLESDVELILE
;
A
#
# COMPACT_ATOMS: atom_id res chain seq x y z
N MET A 1 17.98 -30.27 15.26
CA MET A 1 16.82 -29.35 15.21
C MET A 1 16.73 -28.76 13.80
N ARG A 2 16.45 -29.62 12.81
CA ARG A 2 16.42 -29.33 11.36
C ARG A 2 15.54 -30.39 10.69
N ILE A 3 14.21 -30.29 10.82
CA ILE A 3 13.24 -31.10 10.03
C ILE A 3 11.97 -30.28 9.67
N ILE A 4 11.67 -29.15 10.31
CA ILE A 4 10.40 -28.42 10.08
C ILE A 4 10.43 -27.50 8.84
N SER A 5 11.59 -27.13 8.31
CA SER A 5 11.70 -26.13 7.22
C SER A 5 11.56 -26.67 5.78
N LEU A 6 11.24 -27.95 5.57
CA LEU A 6 11.15 -28.53 4.22
C LEU A 6 9.72 -28.65 3.66
N PHE A 7 8.68 -28.53 4.49
CA PHE A 7 7.30 -28.63 4.01
C PHE A 7 6.75 -27.32 3.42
N LEU A 8 7.26 -26.16 3.83
CA LEU A 8 6.87 -24.87 3.21
C LEU A 8 7.57 -24.62 1.85
N ILE A 9 8.80 -25.12 1.67
CA ILE A 9 9.59 -24.83 0.46
C ILE A 9 9.11 -25.64 -0.76
N PHE A 10 8.52 -26.82 -0.57
CA PHE A 10 7.98 -27.61 -1.68
C PHE A 10 6.63 -27.10 -2.23
N ALA A 11 5.94 -26.22 -1.51
CA ALA A 11 4.72 -25.57 -2.01
C ALA A 11 5.03 -24.38 -2.95
N ILE A 12 6.23 -23.79 -2.85
CA ILE A 12 6.61 -22.55 -3.54
C ILE A 12 7.03 -22.77 -5.01
N LEU A 13 7.35 -24.01 -5.42
CA LEU A 13 7.91 -24.30 -6.76
C LEU A 13 6.89 -24.79 -7.81
N ALA A 14 5.59 -24.83 -7.52
CA ALA A 14 4.57 -25.36 -8.44
C ALA A 14 3.58 -24.33 -9.01
N TRP A 15 3.70 -23.03 -8.70
CA TRP A 15 2.62 -22.05 -8.90
C TRP A 15 2.95 -20.86 -9.82
N ALA A 16 3.93 -20.99 -10.70
CA ALA A 16 4.17 -20.01 -11.77
C ALA A 16 3.62 -20.53 -13.11
N VAL A 17 2.29 -20.57 -13.25
CA VAL A 17 1.64 -20.55 -14.58
C VAL A 17 0.71 -19.34 -14.60
N PRO A 18 0.92 -18.37 -15.50
CA PRO A 18 0.02 -17.23 -15.63
C PRO A 18 -1.40 -17.73 -15.90
N CYS A 19 -2.35 -17.34 -15.05
CA CYS A 19 -3.74 -17.79 -15.08
C CYS A 19 -4.56 -17.22 -16.25
N GLN A 20 -3.92 -16.75 -17.32
CA GLN A 20 -4.63 -16.19 -18.48
C GLN A 20 -5.03 -17.24 -19.53
N ASN A 21 -4.48 -18.47 -19.48
CA ASN A 21 -4.77 -19.50 -20.49
C ASN A 21 -5.26 -20.86 -19.94
N ALA A 22 -5.35 -21.04 -18.62
CA ALA A 22 -5.65 -22.36 -18.02
C ALA A 22 -7.14 -22.62 -17.70
N CYS A 23 -8.01 -21.62 -17.86
CA CYS A 23 -9.44 -21.71 -17.53
C CYS A 23 -10.36 -21.82 -18.75
N ALA A 24 -9.83 -21.81 -19.97
CA ALA A 24 -10.67 -21.84 -21.17
C ALA A 24 -11.32 -23.23 -21.33
N PHE A 25 -12.65 -23.28 -21.25
CA PHE A 25 -13.43 -24.44 -21.68
C PHE A 25 -13.19 -24.68 -23.20
N ASP A 26 -12.23 -25.53 -23.53
CA ASP A 26 -12.08 -26.04 -24.90
C ASP A 26 -12.98 -27.26 -25.07
N ARG A 27 -14.11 -27.07 -25.76
CA ARG A 27 -15.10 -28.12 -26.02
C ARG A 27 -14.47 -29.37 -26.67
N ALA A 28 -13.40 -29.23 -27.45
CA ALA A 28 -12.76 -30.36 -28.12
C ALA A 28 -11.97 -31.27 -27.17
N SER A 29 -11.55 -30.76 -26.01
CA SER A 29 -10.72 -31.45 -25.02
C SER A 29 -11.33 -31.51 -23.61
N PHE A 30 -12.55 -30.98 -23.44
CA PHE A 30 -13.23 -30.92 -22.14
C PHE A 30 -13.48 -32.32 -21.54
N ASP A 31 -13.02 -32.50 -20.31
CA ASP A 31 -13.25 -33.68 -19.48
C ASP A 31 -13.82 -33.24 -18.13
N ALA A 32 -15.08 -33.62 -17.88
CA ALA A 32 -15.79 -33.24 -16.66
C ALA A 32 -15.15 -33.81 -15.38
N ASP A 33 -14.51 -34.99 -15.43
CA ASP A 33 -13.87 -35.57 -14.24
C ASP A 33 -12.61 -34.80 -13.87
N GLN A 34 -11.78 -34.47 -14.87
CA GLN A 34 -10.60 -33.62 -14.64
C GLN A 34 -10.97 -32.21 -14.20
N PHE A 35 -12.09 -31.67 -14.71
CA PHE A 35 -12.60 -30.37 -14.29
C PHE A 35 -12.98 -30.38 -12.80
N ILE A 36 -13.71 -31.42 -12.36
CA ILE A 36 -14.10 -31.60 -10.96
C ILE A 36 -12.87 -31.81 -10.05
N GLU A 37 -11.89 -32.61 -10.49
CA GLU A 37 -10.65 -32.82 -9.73
C GLU A 37 -9.92 -31.49 -9.47
N ARG A 38 -9.90 -30.57 -10.45
CA ARG A 38 -9.34 -29.23 -10.26
C ARG A 38 -10.15 -28.39 -9.28
N MET A 39 -11.49 -28.41 -9.35
CA MET A 39 -12.33 -27.70 -8.37
C MET A 39 -12.06 -28.17 -6.94
N GLN A 40 -11.78 -29.46 -6.74
CA GLN A 40 -11.51 -30.04 -5.42
C GLN A 40 -10.16 -29.64 -4.81
N THR A 41 -9.25 -29.06 -5.58
CA THR A 41 -7.93 -28.63 -5.11
C THR A 41 -7.79 -27.12 -4.97
N ARG A 42 -8.80 -26.34 -5.39
CA ARG A 42 -8.80 -24.89 -5.32
C ARG A 42 -9.54 -24.37 -4.11
N GLN A 43 -9.12 -23.21 -3.62
CA GLN A 43 -9.78 -22.53 -2.50
C GLN A 43 -11.00 -21.72 -2.93
N SER A 44 -11.02 -21.23 -4.16
CA SER A 44 -12.17 -20.61 -4.80
C SER A 44 -12.51 -21.36 -6.08
N ILE A 45 -13.82 -21.48 -6.35
CA ILE A 45 -14.35 -22.16 -7.54
C ILE A 45 -15.24 -21.24 -8.39
N THR A 46 -15.22 -19.93 -8.14
CA THR A 46 -16.09 -18.94 -8.82
C THR A 46 -15.92 -18.97 -10.35
N PHE A 47 -14.68 -19.07 -10.82
CA PHE A 47 -14.38 -19.23 -12.25
C PHE A 47 -14.93 -20.53 -12.83
N GLU A 48 -14.66 -21.66 -12.16
CA GLU A 48 -15.16 -22.95 -12.60
C GLU A 48 -16.68 -22.97 -12.63
N MET A 49 -17.31 -22.31 -11.67
CA MET A 49 -18.76 -22.16 -11.65
C MET A 49 -19.21 -21.43 -12.93
N ALA A 50 -18.69 -20.25 -13.18
CA ALA A 50 -19.11 -19.45 -14.33
C ALA A 50 -18.90 -20.17 -15.66
N GLU A 51 -17.84 -20.97 -15.81
CA GLU A 51 -17.65 -21.83 -16.98
C GLU A 51 -18.74 -22.90 -17.11
N ILE A 52 -19.15 -23.55 -16.00
CA ILE A 52 -20.29 -24.48 -16.02
C ILE A 52 -21.56 -23.76 -16.47
N ARG A 53 -21.83 -22.57 -15.91
CA ARG A 53 -23.01 -21.77 -16.26
C ARG A 53 -23.01 -21.37 -17.73
N ARG A 54 -21.91 -20.80 -18.20
CA ARG A 54 -21.72 -20.30 -19.58
C ARG A 54 -21.95 -21.40 -20.61
N HIS A 55 -21.42 -22.60 -20.35
CA HIS A 55 -21.47 -23.72 -21.27
C HIS A 55 -22.59 -24.72 -20.96
N TRP A 56 -23.46 -24.44 -19.98
CA TRP A 56 -24.49 -25.37 -19.52
C TRP A 56 -25.32 -25.95 -20.66
N ASN A 57 -25.79 -25.10 -21.58
CA ASN A 57 -26.63 -25.53 -22.69
C ASN A 57 -25.88 -26.31 -23.80
N GLU A 58 -24.56 -26.26 -23.81
CA GLU A 58 -23.68 -26.98 -24.75
C GLU A 58 -23.21 -28.34 -24.19
N MET A 59 -23.38 -28.57 -22.89
CA MET A 59 -23.02 -29.81 -22.21
C MET A 59 -23.98 -30.96 -22.56
N SER A 60 -23.40 -32.15 -22.71
CA SER A 60 -24.13 -33.41 -22.83
C SER A 60 -24.84 -33.78 -21.53
N GLY A 61 -25.83 -34.67 -21.60
CA GLY A 61 -26.54 -35.13 -20.41
C GLY A 61 -25.60 -35.73 -19.34
N ALA A 62 -24.57 -36.47 -19.76
CA ALA A 62 -23.60 -37.06 -18.83
C ALA A 62 -22.74 -35.99 -18.11
N GLU A 63 -22.34 -34.94 -18.83
CA GLU A 63 -21.61 -33.80 -18.25
C GLU A 63 -22.49 -33.03 -17.27
N LYS A 64 -23.74 -32.74 -17.66
CA LYS A 64 -24.74 -32.12 -16.78
C LYS A 64 -24.97 -32.93 -15.52
N THR A 65 -25.12 -34.26 -15.62
CA THR A 65 -25.28 -35.12 -14.44
C THR A 65 -24.12 -34.96 -13.45
N LYS A 66 -22.88 -34.85 -13.93
CA LYS A 66 -21.70 -34.68 -13.07
C LYS A 66 -21.61 -33.26 -12.48
N LEU A 67 -21.83 -32.23 -13.28
CA LEU A 67 -21.59 -30.83 -12.92
C LEU A 67 -22.80 -30.14 -12.27
N SER A 68 -24.00 -30.70 -12.40
CA SER A 68 -25.22 -30.26 -11.69
C SER A 68 -25.07 -30.26 -10.17
N ARG A 69 -24.02 -30.93 -9.65
CA ARG A 69 -23.68 -30.87 -8.25
C ARG A 69 -23.27 -29.48 -7.78
N TYR A 70 -22.58 -28.74 -8.64
CA TYR A 70 -22.00 -27.43 -8.33
C TYR A 70 -22.75 -26.27 -8.99
N TYR A 71 -23.77 -26.55 -9.82
CA TYR A 71 -24.54 -25.52 -10.51
C TYR A 71 -26.03 -25.80 -10.53
N VAL A 72 -26.83 -24.79 -10.18
CA VAL A 72 -28.28 -24.82 -10.29
C VAL A 72 -28.68 -23.91 -11.45
N PRO A 73 -29.11 -24.46 -12.60
CA PRO A 73 -29.39 -23.63 -13.80
C PRO A 73 -30.73 -22.91 -13.74
N GLU A 74 -31.69 -23.44 -12.99
CA GLU A 74 -33.05 -22.90 -12.86
C GLU A 74 -33.49 -23.01 -11.40
N PRO A 75 -34.22 -22.03 -10.86
CA PRO A 75 -34.70 -22.08 -9.49
C PRO A 75 -35.58 -23.31 -9.24
N LEU A 76 -35.44 -23.93 -8.06
CA LEU A 76 -36.28 -25.07 -7.71
C LEU A 76 -37.73 -24.63 -7.46
N ALA A 77 -38.66 -25.19 -8.24
CA ALA A 77 -40.11 -24.97 -8.14
C ALA A 77 -40.85 -26.25 -7.74
N GLY A 78 -41.94 -26.08 -7.00
CA GLY A 78 -42.89 -27.17 -6.69
C GLY A 78 -43.80 -27.49 -7.87
N THR A 79 -43.61 -28.66 -8.48
CA THR A 79 -44.49 -29.35 -9.45
C THR A 79 -45.08 -28.52 -10.62
N ASP A 80 -44.68 -28.88 -11.86
CA ASP A 80 -45.36 -28.66 -13.15
C ASP A 80 -45.86 -27.25 -13.55
N LYS A 81 -45.48 -26.17 -12.88
CA LYS A 81 -45.85 -24.79 -13.29
C LYS A 81 -44.68 -24.02 -13.91
N PRO A 82 -44.93 -23.17 -14.92
CA PRO A 82 -43.90 -22.38 -15.58
C PRO A 82 -43.21 -21.41 -14.61
N VAL A 83 -41.93 -21.16 -14.88
CA VAL A 83 -40.89 -20.41 -14.13
C VAL A 83 -41.32 -19.03 -13.57
N PHE A 84 -42.45 -18.46 -13.98
CA PHE A 84 -42.97 -17.17 -13.51
C PHE A 84 -43.58 -17.18 -12.09
N ALA A 85 -43.25 -18.14 -11.23
CA ALA A 85 -43.86 -18.35 -9.92
C ALA A 85 -42.85 -18.19 -8.76
N PHE A 86 -41.96 -17.20 -8.84
CA PHE A 86 -41.05 -16.82 -7.76
C PHE A 86 -41.40 -15.48 -7.11
N TRP A 87 -42.52 -14.89 -7.52
CA TRP A 87 -43.03 -13.67 -6.89
C TRP A 87 -43.26 -13.92 -5.40
N LYS A 88 -42.88 -12.98 -4.52
CA LYS A 88 -43.26 -12.96 -3.08
C LYS A 88 -44.78 -13.17 -2.87
N THR A 89 -45.59 -13.10 -3.93
CA THR A 89 -47.04 -13.28 -3.95
C THR A 89 -47.59 -14.59 -4.55
N ILE A 90 -46.79 -15.47 -5.19
CA ILE A 90 -47.29 -16.71 -5.84
C ILE A 90 -46.34 -17.89 -5.55
N PHE A 91 -46.61 -18.67 -4.49
CA PHE A 91 -45.69 -19.71 -3.99
C PHE A 91 -45.99 -21.12 -4.53
N PRO A 92 -44.96 -21.88 -4.96
CA PRO A 92 -44.86 -23.30 -4.68
C PRO A 92 -44.34 -23.47 -3.24
N THR A 93 -45.18 -24.00 -2.34
CA THR A 93 -44.87 -24.19 -0.91
C THR A 93 -44.12 -25.49 -0.61
N SER A 94 -43.53 -26.13 -1.62
CA SER A 94 -42.87 -27.43 -1.46
C SER A 94 -41.90 -27.67 -2.62
N ILE A 95 -40.67 -28.07 -2.31
CA ILE A 95 -39.71 -28.61 -3.28
C ILE A 95 -39.62 -30.12 -3.01
N GLU A 96 -39.62 -30.95 -4.06
CA GLU A 96 -39.58 -32.40 -3.87
C GLU A 96 -38.28 -32.83 -3.18
N GLY A 97 -38.41 -33.47 -2.00
CA GLY A 97 -37.27 -33.97 -1.22
C GLY A 97 -36.46 -32.89 -0.52
N ALA A 98 -36.99 -31.66 -0.40
CA ALA A 98 -36.37 -30.57 0.32
C ALA A 98 -37.38 -29.84 1.21
N GLU A 99 -36.89 -29.39 2.35
CA GLU A 99 -37.57 -28.51 3.29
C GLU A 99 -37.19 -27.05 3.02
N ILE A 100 -38.06 -26.14 3.46
CA ILE A 100 -37.93 -24.71 3.17
C ILE A 100 -38.26 -23.89 4.43
N LEU A 101 -37.42 -22.91 4.73
CA LEU A 101 -37.70 -21.85 5.70
C LEU A 101 -37.54 -20.49 5.02
N ILE A 102 -38.57 -19.66 5.10
CA ILE A 102 -38.64 -18.36 4.44
C ILE A 102 -38.45 -17.27 5.49
N THR A 103 -37.61 -16.29 5.17
CA THR A 103 -37.39 -15.07 5.97
C THR A 103 -38.01 -13.87 5.24
N GLY A 104 -37.60 -12.63 5.58
CA GLY A 104 -38.07 -11.42 4.88
C GLY A 104 -37.63 -11.37 3.41
N ASN A 105 -36.38 -11.75 3.14
CA ASN A 105 -35.72 -11.60 1.84
C ASN A 105 -35.14 -12.90 1.28
N PHE A 106 -35.09 -13.97 2.07
CA PHE A 106 -34.45 -15.23 1.67
C PHE A 106 -35.37 -16.45 1.75
N ARG A 107 -35.01 -17.47 0.97
CA ARG A 107 -35.59 -18.82 1.03
C ARG A 107 -34.47 -19.82 1.29
N ILE A 108 -34.40 -20.35 2.50
CA ILE A 108 -33.40 -21.34 2.92
C ILE A 108 -33.92 -22.74 2.59
N ILE A 109 -33.12 -23.53 1.87
CA ILE A 109 -33.52 -24.82 1.29
C ILE A 109 -32.52 -25.91 1.69
N TRP A 110 -32.99 -26.97 2.35
CA TRP A 110 -32.18 -28.13 2.74
C TRP A 110 -32.91 -29.44 2.47
N GLY A 111 -32.20 -30.57 2.41
CA GLY A 111 -32.83 -31.85 2.08
C GLY A 111 -33.72 -32.40 3.20
N GLU A 112 -34.88 -32.95 2.85
CA GLU A 112 -35.84 -33.55 3.81
C GLU A 112 -35.21 -34.69 4.63
N ASN A 113 -34.30 -35.44 4.01
CA ASN A 113 -33.57 -36.54 4.64
C ASN A 113 -32.14 -36.15 5.04
N TYR A 114 -31.88 -34.87 5.34
CA TYR A 114 -30.53 -34.34 5.61
C TYR A 114 -29.72 -35.18 6.60
N LYS A 115 -30.35 -35.78 7.62
CA LYS A 115 -29.70 -36.66 8.62
C LYS A 115 -28.94 -37.85 8.00
N GLU A 116 -29.29 -38.28 6.79
CA GLU A 116 -28.57 -39.33 6.05
C GLU A 116 -27.32 -38.83 5.33
N TYR A 117 -27.26 -37.53 5.03
CA TYR A 117 -26.22 -36.89 4.22
C TYR A 117 -25.21 -36.11 5.06
N VAL A 118 -25.67 -35.52 6.17
CA VAL A 118 -24.82 -34.63 6.96
C VAL A 118 -23.61 -35.35 7.57
N ASN A 119 -22.47 -34.68 7.63
CA ASN A 119 -21.21 -35.30 8.07
C ASN A 119 -21.22 -35.57 9.59
N LYS A 120 -21.60 -36.78 9.98
CA LYS A 120 -21.63 -37.21 11.40
C LYS A 120 -20.28 -37.21 12.13
N TYR A 121 -19.17 -37.08 11.40
CA TYR A 121 -17.82 -37.00 11.97
C TYR A 121 -17.33 -35.55 12.12
N SER A 122 -18.09 -34.58 11.62
CA SER A 122 -17.79 -33.17 11.79
C SER A 122 -17.91 -32.73 13.25
N ALA A 123 -17.06 -31.78 13.64
CA ALA A 123 -17.18 -31.06 14.90
C ALA A 123 -18.48 -30.21 14.97
N TYR A 124 -19.07 -29.88 13.82
CA TYR A 124 -20.28 -29.05 13.68
C TYR A 124 -21.55 -29.87 13.50
N TYR A 125 -21.47 -31.20 13.55
CA TYR A 125 -22.63 -32.09 13.40
C TYR A 125 -23.75 -31.78 14.41
N THR A 126 -23.41 -31.26 15.59
CA THR A 126 -24.40 -30.88 16.61
C THR A 126 -25.34 -29.76 16.16
N TYR A 127 -24.95 -28.93 15.18
CA TYR A 127 -25.82 -27.90 14.60
C TYR A 127 -26.95 -28.48 13.75
N TRP A 128 -26.86 -29.75 13.36
CA TRP A 128 -27.91 -30.46 12.64
C TRP A 128 -28.89 -31.19 13.58
N GLY A 129 -28.77 -30.95 14.89
CA GLY A 129 -29.80 -31.28 15.87
C GLY A 129 -30.99 -30.33 15.81
N ASP A 130 -32.11 -30.77 16.37
CA ASP A 130 -33.39 -30.07 16.47
C ASP A 130 -33.85 -30.25 17.93
N PRO A 131 -33.39 -29.37 18.86
CA PRO A 131 -33.55 -29.56 20.30
C PRO A 131 -34.98 -29.34 20.80
N ASP A 132 -35.74 -28.45 20.18
CA ASP A 132 -37.11 -28.12 20.54
C ASP A 132 -38.16 -28.89 19.73
N MET A 133 -37.73 -29.65 18.71
CA MET A 133 -38.51 -30.58 17.90
C MET A 133 -39.57 -29.88 17.03
N ASP A 134 -39.28 -28.66 16.59
CA ASP A 134 -40.13 -27.89 15.69
C ASP A 134 -39.96 -28.26 14.20
N GLY A 135 -38.92 -29.05 13.89
CA GLY A 135 -38.58 -29.54 12.57
C GLY A 135 -37.46 -28.75 11.88
N TYR A 136 -36.94 -27.69 12.50
CA TYR A 136 -35.84 -26.89 12.00
C TYR A 136 -34.55 -27.26 12.75
N PRO A 137 -33.48 -27.68 12.03
CA PRO A 137 -32.22 -27.90 12.71
C PRO A 137 -31.56 -26.57 13.07
N THR A 138 -30.84 -26.54 14.20
CA THR A 138 -30.15 -25.35 14.74
C THR A 138 -29.32 -24.58 13.71
N PHE A 139 -28.75 -25.26 12.71
CA PHE A 139 -28.05 -24.64 11.58
C PHE A 139 -28.93 -23.68 10.77
N ILE A 140 -30.15 -24.12 10.44
CA ILE A 140 -31.14 -23.38 9.66
C ILE A 140 -31.72 -22.24 10.52
N GLU A 141 -31.99 -22.52 11.78
CA GLU A 141 -32.51 -21.54 12.73
C GLU A 141 -31.55 -20.38 12.95
N ARG A 142 -30.23 -20.64 12.97
CA ARG A 142 -29.20 -19.59 13.02
C ARG A 142 -29.21 -18.68 11.80
N LEU A 143 -29.45 -19.24 10.62
CA LEU A 143 -29.58 -18.46 9.39
C LEU A 143 -30.85 -17.59 9.43
N ALA A 144 -31.96 -18.17 9.85
CA ALA A 144 -33.28 -17.55 9.84
C ALA A 144 -33.57 -16.62 11.04
N GLY A 145 -32.89 -16.81 12.16
CA GLY A 145 -33.12 -16.06 13.40
C GLY A 145 -34.23 -16.62 14.28
N THR A 146 -34.46 -17.95 14.26
CA THR A 146 -35.38 -18.63 15.17
C THR A 146 -34.62 -19.22 16.37
N ASP A 147 -35.29 -19.41 17.51
CA ASP A 147 -34.66 -19.91 18.74
C ASP A 147 -34.58 -21.45 18.76
N PRO A 148 -33.38 -22.06 18.70
CA PRO A 148 -33.21 -23.51 18.66
C PRO A 148 -33.62 -24.27 19.92
N TYR A 149 -34.13 -23.58 20.93
CA TYR A 149 -34.56 -24.16 22.19
C TYR A 149 -36.01 -23.82 22.55
N ASN A 150 -36.77 -23.17 21.66
CA ASN A 150 -38.11 -22.69 21.95
C ASN A 150 -39.05 -22.64 20.72
N ALA A 151 -39.73 -23.76 20.49
CA ALA A 151 -40.70 -23.94 19.41
C ALA A 151 -41.92 -22.97 19.42
N ASP A 152 -42.17 -22.27 20.54
CA ASP A 152 -43.37 -21.44 20.74
C ASP A 152 -43.11 -19.92 20.64
N ASP A 153 -41.87 -19.46 20.42
CA ASP A 153 -41.52 -18.03 20.53
C ASP A 153 -40.66 -17.46 19.39
N PRO A 154 -41.07 -16.32 18.79
CA PRO A 154 -40.22 -15.42 18.01
C PRO A 154 -39.46 -14.36 18.84
N ASP A 155 -39.36 -14.48 20.18
CA ASP A 155 -38.72 -13.45 21.03
C ASP A 155 -37.26 -13.18 20.67
N ASP A 156 -36.90 -11.90 20.81
CA ASP A 156 -35.57 -11.31 20.65
C ASP A 156 -34.54 -11.93 21.61
N ASN A 157 -34.13 -13.18 21.39
CA ASN A 157 -32.87 -13.65 21.93
C ASN A 157 -31.78 -12.78 21.29
N PRO A 158 -31.02 -11.95 22.03
CA PRO A 158 -30.05 -11.04 21.44
C PRO A 158 -28.94 -11.76 20.66
N ASP A 159 -28.74 -13.07 20.86
CA ASP A 159 -27.83 -13.89 20.06
C ASP A 159 -28.42 -14.33 18.69
N PHE A 160 -29.74 -14.22 18.49
CA PHE A 160 -30.48 -14.70 17.31
C PHE A 160 -31.46 -13.68 16.68
N SER A 161 -31.74 -12.54 17.32
CA SER A 161 -32.74 -11.56 16.83
C SER A 161 -32.35 -11.05 15.44
N ASN A 162 -33.10 -11.49 14.42
CA ASN A 162 -32.95 -11.34 12.94
C ASN A 162 -32.13 -12.40 12.18
N GLY A 163 -31.47 -13.35 12.85
CA GLY A 163 -30.67 -14.37 12.17
C GLY A 163 -29.50 -13.81 11.36
N ILE A 164 -28.68 -14.67 10.78
CA ILE A 164 -27.56 -14.24 9.94
C ILE A 164 -28.06 -13.53 8.67
N CYS A 165 -29.11 -14.08 8.03
CA CYS A 165 -29.55 -13.62 6.72
C CYS A 165 -30.15 -12.21 6.75
N GLU A 166 -31.14 -11.94 7.60
CA GLU A 166 -31.79 -10.62 7.64
C GLU A 166 -30.91 -9.56 8.31
N THR A 167 -30.03 -9.95 9.24
CA THR A 167 -29.03 -9.02 9.79
C THR A 167 -28.11 -8.48 8.70
N ILE A 168 -27.63 -9.36 7.81
CA ILE A 168 -26.73 -8.99 6.73
C ILE A 168 -27.45 -8.18 5.66
N TRP A 169 -28.70 -8.54 5.31
CA TRP A 169 -29.54 -7.71 4.44
C TRP A 169 -29.71 -6.29 4.99
N ALA A 170 -30.12 -6.18 6.27
CA ALA A 170 -30.31 -4.88 6.91
C ALA A 170 -29.02 -4.05 6.92
N LYS A 171 -27.86 -4.69 7.13
CA LYS A 171 -26.56 -4.02 7.11
C LYS A 171 -26.16 -3.55 5.72
N GLU A 172 -26.09 -4.44 4.74
CA GLU A 172 -25.54 -4.12 3.43
C GLU A 172 -26.51 -3.28 2.58
N VAL A 173 -27.80 -3.64 2.56
CA VAL A 173 -28.79 -2.97 1.70
C VAL A 173 -29.37 -1.74 2.38
N GLU A 174 -29.80 -1.85 3.63
CA GLU A 174 -30.57 -0.76 4.27
C GLU A 174 -29.68 0.28 4.95
N GLU A 175 -28.67 -0.14 5.71
CA GLU A 175 -27.78 0.75 6.48
C GLU A 175 -26.65 1.32 5.62
N MET A 176 -25.88 0.46 4.95
CA MET A 176 -24.78 0.87 4.06
C MET A 176 -25.30 1.39 2.70
N GLY A 177 -26.53 1.03 2.35
CA GLY A 177 -27.25 1.61 1.22
C GLY A 177 -26.82 1.08 -0.14
N PHE A 178 -26.14 -0.07 -0.23
CA PHE A 178 -25.83 -0.71 -1.52
C PHE A 178 -27.11 -1.08 -2.28
N ASN A 179 -27.04 -1.23 -3.61
CA ASN A 179 -28.14 -1.78 -4.38
C ASN A 179 -28.55 -3.16 -3.84
N GLN A 180 -29.85 -3.41 -3.73
CA GLN A 180 -30.34 -4.76 -3.50
C GLN A 180 -30.06 -5.64 -4.73
N PRO A 181 -29.93 -6.97 -4.57
CA PRO A 181 -29.77 -7.88 -5.70
C PRO A 181 -30.91 -7.78 -6.72
N ASP A 182 -30.61 -7.96 -8.00
CA ASP A 182 -31.59 -7.77 -9.08
C ASP A 182 -32.81 -8.69 -8.92
N GLY A 183 -34.01 -8.10 -8.98
CA GLY A 183 -35.29 -8.80 -8.84
C GLY A 183 -35.67 -9.21 -7.42
N SER A 184 -34.91 -8.81 -6.39
CA SER A 184 -35.19 -9.16 -4.98
C SER A 184 -36.38 -8.40 -4.34
N ASP A 185 -36.89 -7.37 -5.01
CA ASP A 185 -38.19 -6.76 -4.70
C ASP A 185 -39.36 -7.68 -5.07
N GLU A 186 -39.18 -8.48 -6.12
CA GLU A 186 -40.18 -9.41 -6.64
C GLU A 186 -39.95 -10.83 -6.12
N HIS A 187 -38.71 -11.24 -5.84
CA HIS A 187 -38.32 -12.62 -5.54
C HIS A 187 -37.53 -12.76 -4.23
N TYR A 188 -37.52 -13.98 -3.67
CA TYR A 188 -36.61 -14.33 -2.59
C TYR A 188 -35.26 -14.74 -3.16
N ILE A 189 -34.19 -14.47 -2.42
CA ILE A 189 -32.87 -15.01 -2.73
C ILE A 189 -32.79 -16.42 -2.16
N ASP A 190 -32.51 -17.38 -3.04
CA ASP A 190 -32.39 -18.78 -2.65
C ASP A 190 -31.07 -19.05 -1.96
N ILE A 191 -31.13 -19.79 -0.85
CA ILE A 191 -29.97 -20.30 -0.14
C ILE A 191 -30.07 -21.82 -0.11
N TYR A 192 -29.25 -22.49 -0.91
CA TYR A 192 -29.18 -23.96 -0.93
C TYR A 192 -28.13 -24.46 0.06
N ILE A 193 -28.52 -25.35 0.97
CA ILE A 193 -27.55 -25.99 1.86
C ILE A 193 -26.97 -27.25 1.20
N ALA A 194 -25.76 -27.11 0.66
CA ALA A 194 -25.01 -28.17 0.00
C ALA A 194 -24.78 -29.38 0.93
N GLY A 195 -24.77 -30.58 0.35
CA GLY A 195 -24.45 -31.79 1.08
C GLY A 195 -25.55 -32.27 2.03
N THR A 196 -26.76 -31.70 1.96
CA THR A 196 -27.93 -32.12 2.77
C THR A 196 -28.90 -33.02 2.00
N GLY A 197 -28.59 -33.36 0.74
CA GLY A 197 -29.43 -34.20 -0.11
C GLY A 197 -30.46 -33.45 -0.95
N VAL A 198 -30.37 -32.12 -1.05
CA VAL A 198 -31.21 -31.32 -1.97
C VAL A 198 -30.97 -31.79 -3.40
N LYS A 199 -32.04 -32.16 -4.10
CA LYS A 199 -31.98 -32.61 -5.49
C LYS A 199 -31.93 -31.42 -6.45
N ASN A 200 -31.03 -31.49 -7.42
CA ASN A 200 -31.04 -30.57 -8.56
C ASN A 200 -31.95 -31.15 -9.66
N THR A 201 -33.13 -30.56 -9.84
CA THR A 201 -34.15 -31.05 -10.79
C THR A 201 -33.80 -30.83 -12.26
N ALA A 202 -32.68 -30.16 -12.56
CA ALA A 202 -32.20 -30.02 -13.93
C ALA A 202 -31.70 -31.35 -14.53
N VAL A 203 -31.47 -32.38 -13.70
CA VAL A 203 -31.06 -33.72 -14.09
C VAL A 203 -31.71 -34.79 -13.20
N ASP A 204 -31.83 -36.03 -13.70
CA ASP A 204 -32.57 -37.10 -13.00
C ASP A 204 -31.95 -37.54 -11.65
N SER A 205 -30.65 -37.33 -11.44
CA SER A 205 -29.91 -37.86 -10.28
C SER A 205 -28.91 -36.88 -9.66
N GLY A 206 -29.12 -35.58 -9.84
CA GLY A 206 -28.22 -34.53 -9.33
C GLY A 206 -28.53 -34.18 -7.89
N LEU A 207 -27.50 -34.02 -7.06
CA LEU A 207 -27.59 -33.47 -5.71
C LEU A 207 -26.79 -32.19 -5.65
N ILE A 208 -27.29 -31.14 -4.99
CA ILE A 208 -26.53 -29.90 -4.79
C ILE A 208 -25.46 -30.14 -3.71
N ASP A 209 -24.22 -29.81 -4.02
CA ASP A 209 -23.08 -29.97 -3.12
C ASP A 209 -21.93 -29.00 -3.44
N LEU A 210 -20.99 -28.89 -2.51
CA LEU A 210 -19.76 -28.12 -2.66
C LEU A 210 -18.53 -28.98 -2.32
N PRO A 211 -17.36 -28.68 -2.90
CA PRO A 211 -16.10 -29.23 -2.40
C PRO A 211 -15.92 -28.88 -0.92
N GLY A 212 -15.34 -29.79 -0.13
CA GLY A 212 -15.28 -29.64 1.34
C GLY A 212 -14.47 -28.44 1.84
N GLN A 213 -13.59 -27.88 1.00
CA GLN A 213 -12.80 -26.69 1.30
C GLN A 213 -13.51 -25.37 0.94
N VAL A 214 -14.66 -25.44 0.27
CA VAL A 214 -15.46 -24.28 -0.14
C VAL A 214 -16.64 -24.14 0.83
N TYR A 215 -16.67 -23.04 1.58
CA TYR A 215 -17.68 -22.77 2.59
C TYR A 215 -18.98 -22.18 2.02
N GLY A 216 -18.86 -21.35 0.98
CA GLY A 216 -19.97 -20.70 0.33
C GLY A 216 -19.67 -20.49 -1.16
N MET A 217 -20.71 -20.14 -1.90
CA MET A 217 -20.60 -19.68 -3.28
C MET A 217 -21.87 -18.90 -3.67
N ALA A 218 -21.67 -17.74 -4.30
CA ALA A 218 -22.69 -16.99 -5.01
C ALA A 218 -22.67 -17.29 -6.51
N ALA A 219 -23.84 -17.42 -7.11
CA ALA A 219 -23.98 -17.64 -8.55
C ALA A 219 -25.30 -17.07 -9.07
N THR A 220 -25.50 -17.15 -10.38
CA THR A 220 -26.78 -16.81 -11.01
C THR A 220 -27.34 -17.99 -11.80
N TYR A 221 -28.65 -18.12 -11.80
CA TYR A 221 -29.37 -19.00 -12.71
C TYR A 221 -29.13 -18.59 -14.18
N GLN A 222 -29.63 -19.38 -15.13
CA GLN A 222 -29.55 -19.05 -16.56
C GLN A 222 -30.32 -17.76 -16.91
N ASN A 223 -31.25 -17.32 -16.04
CA ASN A 223 -32.00 -16.09 -16.19
C ASN A 223 -31.44 -14.90 -15.38
N ASP A 224 -30.19 -14.98 -14.95
CA ASP A 224 -29.43 -13.96 -14.22
C ASP A 224 -29.90 -13.66 -12.78
N MET A 225 -30.98 -14.27 -12.29
CA MET A 225 -31.34 -14.18 -10.86
C MET A 225 -30.27 -14.85 -10.00
N SER A 226 -29.88 -14.21 -8.90
CA SER A 226 -28.80 -14.68 -8.05
C SER A 226 -29.28 -15.65 -6.96
N TYR A 227 -28.38 -16.51 -6.50
CA TYR A 227 -28.59 -17.42 -5.39
C TYR A 227 -27.27 -17.73 -4.67
N ILE A 228 -27.39 -18.29 -3.46
CA ILE A 228 -26.27 -18.69 -2.60
C ILE A 228 -26.30 -20.20 -2.39
N VAL A 229 -25.13 -20.83 -2.34
CA VAL A 229 -24.95 -22.20 -1.87
C VAL A 229 -24.03 -22.16 -0.66
N LEU A 230 -24.44 -22.77 0.44
CA LEU A 230 -23.64 -22.86 1.68
C LEU A 230 -23.31 -24.31 2.00
N ASN A 231 -22.08 -24.56 2.41
CA ASN A 231 -21.66 -25.87 2.86
C ASN A 231 -22.25 -26.18 4.24
N GLN A 232 -22.76 -27.40 4.43
CA GLN A 232 -23.32 -27.86 5.70
C GLN A 232 -22.31 -28.01 6.84
N ASP A 233 -21.01 -28.08 6.52
CA ASP A 233 -19.93 -28.42 7.45
C ASP A 233 -19.11 -27.18 7.81
N ILE A 234 -19.74 -26.23 8.49
CA ILE A 234 -19.18 -24.91 8.78
C ILE A 234 -19.48 -24.45 10.22
N GLY A 235 -18.48 -23.85 10.87
CA GLY A 235 -18.59 -23.26 12.19
C GLY A 235 -19.30 -21.92 12.17
N ILE A 236 -19.85 -21.47 13.31
CA ILE A 236 -20.70 -20.26 13.35
C ILE A 236 -19.99 -18.96 12.92
N ASN A 237 -18.72 -18.77 13.30
CA ASN A 237 -17.98 -17.56 12.91
C ASN A 237 -17.70 -17.57 11.41
N ALA A 238 -17.28 -18.72 10.86
CA ALA A 238 -17.10 -18.88 9.42
C ALA A 238 -18.42 -18.69 8.66
N LEU A 239 -19.54 -19.24 9.15
CA LEU A 239 -20.86 -19.06 8.53
C LEU A 239 -21.26 -17.59 8.44
N LYS A 240 -20.99 -16.79 9.48
CA LYS A 240 -21.27 -15.35 9.50
C LYS A 240 -20.51 -14.59 8.41
N VAL A 241 -19.17 -14.74 8.38
CA VAL A 241 -18.33 -14.05 7.40
C VAL A 241 -18.57 -14.56 5.99
N THR A 242 -18.70 -15.88 5.80
CA THR A 242 -19.03 -16.47 4.50
C THR A 242 -20.38 -15.97 3.98
N PHE A 243 -21.43 -15.87 4.81
CA PHE A 243 -22.70 -15.35 4.32
C PHE A 243 -22.60 -13.88 3.90
N ALA A 244 -21.88 -13.04 4.67
CA ALA A 244 -21.64 -11.64 4.30
C ALA A 244 -20.90 -11.55 2.95
N HIS A 245 -19.84 -12.35 2.79
CA HIS A 245 -19.08 -12.44 1.55
C HIS A 245 -19.96 -12.82 0.34
N GLU A 246 -20.68 -13.93 0.43
CA GLU A 246 -21.49 -14.44 -0.70
C GLU A 246 -22.71 -13.56 -0.98
N PHE A 247 -23.33 -12.99 0.06
CA PHE A 247 -24.43 -12.06 -0.15
C PHE A 247 -23.95 -10.77 -0.80
N PHE A 248 -22.76 -10.27 -0.45
CA PHE A 248 -22.20 -9.12 -1.13
C PHE A 248 -21.94 -9.37 -2.61
N HIS A 249 -21.55 -10.59 -3.03
CA HIS A 249 -21.52 -10.93 -4.46
C HIS A 249 -22.89 -10.85 -5.14
N ASN A 250 -23.97 -11.24 -4.46
CA ASN A 250 -25.33 -11.07 -5.00
C ASN A 250 -25.66 -9.59 -5.22
N ILE A 251 -25.21 -8.71 -4.35
CA ILE A 251 -25.28 -7.25 -4.51
C ILE A 251 -24.40 -6.78 -5.68
N GLN A 252 -23.16 -7.24 -5.77
CA GLN A 252 -22.22 -6.87 -6.84
C GLN A 252 -22.77 -7.21 -8.24
N PHE A 253 -23.54 -8.30 -8.36
CA PHE A 253 -24.20 -8.68 -9.62
C PHE A 253 -25.19 -7.61 -10.14
N SER A 254 -25.77 -6.78 -9.26
CA SER A 254 -26.61 -5.64 -9.65
C SER A 254 -25.82 -4.46 -10.25
N TYR A 255 -24.52 -4.38 -9.98
CA TYR A 255 -23.62 -3.37 -10.54
C TYR A 255 -22.95 -3.85 -11.82
N LEU A 256 -22.48 -5.11 -11.82
CA LEU A 256 -21.82 -5.74 -12.96
C LEU A 256 -22.30 -7.20 -13.12
N PRO A 257 -22.77 -7.62 -14.30
CA PRO A 257 -23.13 -9.01 -14.55
C PRO A 257 -21.98 -9.96 -14.24
N LEU A 258 -22.29 -11.18 -13.82
CA LEU A 258 -21.34 -12.22 -13.41
C LEU A 258 -20.18 -12.38 -14.42
N GLU A 259 -20.46 -12.39 -15.73
CA GLU A 259 -19.43 -12.56 -16.75
C GLU A 259 -18.41 -11.41 -16.76
N ASN A 260 -18.85 -10.18 -16.49
CA ASN A 260 -17.97 -9.02 -16.45
C ASN A 260 -17.20 -8.96 -15.13
N LEU A 261 -17.85 -9.34 -14.03
CA LEU A 261 -17.26 -9.40 -12.70
C LEU A 261 -16.08 -10.37 -12.66
N LEU A 262 -16.10 -11.45 -13.45
CA LEU A 262 -15.03 -12.43 -13.51
C LEU A 262 -13.92 -12.11 -14.52
N GLN A 263 -14.00 -10.98 -15.24
CA GLN A 263 -12.99 -10.61 -16.23
C GLN A 263 -11.90 -9.71 -15.64
N ASP A 264 -10.65 -9.98 -16.02
CA ASP A 264 -9.47 -9.18 -15.72
C ASP A 264 -9.38 -8.80 -14.22
N MET A 265 -9.30 -7.50 -13.93
CA MET A 265 -9.16 -6.95 -12.59
C MET A 265 -10.50 -6.86 -11.84
N ASN A 266 -11.65 -7.05 -12.51
CA ASN A 266 -12.95 -6.93 -11.84
C ASN A 266 -13.12 -8.01 -10.76
N LEU A 267 -12.53 -9.18 -10.95
CA LEU A 267 -12.55 -10.23 -9.94
C LEU A 267 -11.80 -9.77 -8.68
N TRP A 268 -10.65 -9.12 -8.84
CA TRP A 268 -9.93 -8.55 -7.71
C TRP A 268 -10.82 -7.57 -6.92
N LEU A 269 -11.56 -6.69 -7.61
CA LEU A 269 -12.46 -5.76 -6.94
C LEU A 269 -13.60 -6.51 -6.22
N ALA A 270 -14.21 -7.49 -6.88
CA ALA A 270 -15.27 -8.33 -6.31
C ALA A 270 -14.84 -9.03 -5.03
N GLU A 271 -13.75 -9.79 -5.10
CA GLU A 271 -13.28 -10.64 -4.02
C GLU A 271 -12.68 -9.79 -2.87
N SER A 272 -11.86 -8.78 -3.18
CA SER A 272 -11.27 -7.92 -2.14
C SER A 272 -12.30 -7.10 -1.38
N THR A 273 -13.38 -6.66 -2.03
CA THR A 273 -14.46 -5.92 -1.35
C THR A 273 -15.46 -6.85 -0.66
N ALA A 274 -15.63 -8.09 -1.10
CA ALA A 274 -16.36 -9.11 -0.34
C ALA A 274 -15.64 -9.50 0.95
N VAL A 275 -14.32 -9.69 0.91
CA VAL A 275 -13.49 -9.89 2.12
C VAL A 275 -13.49 -8.66 3.02
N TRP A 276 -13.54 -7.44 2.46
CA TRP A 276 -13.74 -6.23 3.26
C TRP A 276 -15.10 -6.25 3.99
N MET A 277 -16.15 -6.72 3.32
CA MET A 277 -17.51 -6.78 3.88
C MET A 277 -17.59 -7.72 5.08
N GLU A 278 -16.86 -8.83 5.05
CA GLU A 278 -16.76 -9.76 6.18
C GLU A 278 -16.40 -9.05 7.48
N ASP A 279 -15.39 -8.18 7.42
CA ASP A 279 -14.89 -7.44 8.57
C ASP A 279 -15.76 -6.22 8.90
N ALA A 280 -16.31 -5.54 7.88
CA ALA A 280 -17.22 -4.42 8.08
C ALA A 280 -18.46 -4.82 8.90
N ILE A 281 -18.95 -6.05 8.72
CA ILE A 281 -20.11 -6.58 9.47
C ILE A 281 -19.68 -7.31 10.75
N TYR A 282 -18.59 -8.09 10.70
CA TYR A 282 -18.16 -8.94 11.83
C TYR A 282 -16.69 -8.70 12.25
N PRO A 283 -16.33 -7.50 12.73
CA PRO A 283 -14.94 -7.13 13.03
C PRO A 283 -14.32 -7.95 14.18
N ALA A 284 -15.15 -8.59 15.00
CA ALA A 284 -14.66 -9.47 16.07
C ALA A 284 -14.11 -10.81 15.56
N VAL A 285 -14.47 -11.23 14.34
CA VAL A 285 -14.06 -12.53 13.77
C VAL A 285 -12.64 -12.46 13.23
N ASN A 286 -12.26 -11.35 12.58
CA ASN A 286 -10.93 -11.13 11.99
C ASN A 286 -10.48 -12.24 11.01
N ASP A 287 -11.42 -12.85 10.27
CA ASP A 287 -11.09 -13.94 9.33
C ASP A 287 -10.18 -13.43 8.20
N TYR A 288 -10.46 -12.23 7.70
CA TYR A 288 -9.72 -11.57 6.62
C TYR A 288 -8.20 -11.43 6.88
N LYS A 289 -7.79 -11.44 8.15
CA LYS A 289 -6.38 -11.31 8.57
C LYS A 289 -5.49 -12.36 7.92
N GLN A 290 -6.00 -13.58 7.68
CA GLN A 290 -5.22 -14.63 7.03
C GLN A 290 -4.79 -14.23 5.60
N TYR A 291 -5.62 -13.47 4.89
CA TYR A 291 -5.34 -12.98 3.55
C TYR A 291 -4.36 -11.81 3.59
N VAL A 292 -4.47 -10.91 4.58
CA VAL A 292 -3.49 -9.83 4.81
C VAL A 292 -2.12 -10.42 5.19
N ASP A 293 -2.09 -11.46 6.03
CA ASP A 293 -0.85 -12.16 6.39
C ASP A 293 -0.19 -12.80 5.17
N TYR A 294 -0.97 -13.32 4.21
CA TYR A 294 -0.41 -13.80 2.95
C TYR A 294 0.13 -12.64 2.11
N TRP A 295 -0.65 -11.59 1.88
CA TRP A 295 -0.25 -10.43 1.07
C TRP A 295 1.04 -9.79 1.59
N THR A 296 1.15 -9.61 2.91
CA THR A 296 2.36 -9.05 3.55
C THR A 296 3.61 -9.89 3.30
N ASN A 297 3.50 -11.18 2.96
CA ASN A 297 4.63 -12.02 2.59
C ASN A 297 5.04 -11.92 1.11
N VAL A 298 4.17 -11.41 0.23
CA VAL A 298 4.41 -11.32 -1.22
C VAL A 298 4.09 -9.92 -1.79
N PRO A 299 4.53 -8.82 -1.14
CA PRO A 299 4.10 -7.48 -1.53
C PRO A 299 4.63 -7.02 -2.91
N GLY A 300 5.62 -7.73 -3.46
CA GLY A 300 6.14 -7.52 -4.81
C GLY A 300 5.23 -8.07 -5.92
N GLN A 301 4.24 -8.92 -5.59
CA GLN A 301 3.21 -9.32 -6.55
C GLN A 301 2.25 -8.17 -6.84
N SER A 302 1.64 -8.20 -8.02
CA SER A 302 0.63 -7.21 -8.40
C SER A 302 -0.52 -7.22 -7.40
N LEU A 303 -1.01 -6.03 -7.05
CA LEU A 303 -2.26 -5.87 -6.33
C LEU A 303 -3.42 -6.62 -7.01
N PHE A 304 -3.37 -6.74 -8.34
CA PHE A 304 -4.37 -7.42 -9.17
C PHE A 304 -4.01 -8.88 -9.49
N SER A 305 -3.09 -9.49 -8.75
CA SER A 305 -2.71 -10.88 -8.95
C SER A 305 -3.93 -11.80 -8.85
N SER A 306 -4.06 -12.72 -9.80
CA SER A 306 -5.16 -13.69 -9.87
C SER A 306 -4.93 -14.93 -8.99
N ASP A 307 -3.85 -14.96 -8.20
CA ASP A 307 -3.62 -16.02 -7.21
C ASP A 307 -4.67 -15.93 -6.09
N SER A 308 -5.20 -17.07 -5.66
CA SER A 308 -6.40 -17.11 -4.83
C SER A 308 -6.19 -16.57 -3.42
N PHE A 309 -4.95 -16.46 -2.92
CA PHE A 309 -4.73 -15.74 -1.66
C PHE A 309 -4.37 -14.28 -1.90
N SER A 310 -3.71 -13.96 -3.03
CA SER A 310 -3.37 -12.58 -3.38
C SER A 310 -4.61 -11.73 -3.67
N HIS A 311 -5.62 -12.24 -4.38
CA HIS A 311 -6.81 -11.45 -4.70
C HIS A 311 -7.67 -11.10 -3.47
N TYR A 312 -7.86 -12.03 -2.53
CA TYR A 312 -8.47 -11.78 -1.23
C TYR A 312 -7.60 -10.87 -0.37
N GLY A 313 -6.27 -11.07 -0.42
CA GLY A 313 -5.29 -10.21 0.24
C GLY A 313 -5.36 -8.75 -0.20
N GLY A 314 -5.90 -8.50 -1.40
CA GLY A 314 -6.25 -7.16 -1.90
C GLY A 314 -7.17 -6.35 -0.97
N VAL A 315 -7.84 -6.99 0.00
CA VAL A 315 -8.60 -6.32 1.07
C VAL A 315 -7.78 -5.24 1.77
N ILE A 316 -6.46 -5.40 1.91
CA ILE A 316 -5.62 -4.39 2.55
C ILE A 316 -5.64 -3.04 1.80
N PHE A 317 -5.83 -3.06 0.48
CA PHE A 317 -6.00 -1.84 -0.30
C PHE A 317 -7.38 -1.22 -0.08
N GLN A 318 -8.42 -2.06 0.10
CA GLN A 318 -9.76 -1.58 0.45
C GLN A 318 -9.77 -0.96 1.85
N LYS A 319 -9.05 -1.55 2.81
CA LYS A 319 -8.79 -0.97 4.14
C LYS A 319 -8.07 0.38 4.02
N TYR A 320 -7.03 0.46 3.19
CA TYR A 320 -6.35 1.72 2.94
C TYR A 320 -7.29 2.81 2.41
N LEU A 321 -8.11 2.50 1.41
CA LEU A 321 -9.07 3.47 0.85
C LEU A 321 -10.12 3.89 1.89
N THR A 322 -10.70 2.93 2.60
CA THR A 322 -11.76 3.22 3.58
C THR A 322 -11.24 3.97 4.80
N GLU A 323 -10.05 3.66 5.30
CA GLU A 323 -9.49 4.33 6.49
C GLU A 323 -8.89 5.71 6.18
N ASN A 324 -8.40 5.95 4.95
CA ASN A 324 -7.75 7.22 4.60
C ASN A 324 -8.65 8.25 3.93
N TYR A 325 -9.84 7.84 3.48
CA TYR A 325 -10.78 8.70 2.77
C TYR A 325 -12.15 8.74 3.44
N ASN A 326 -12.35 8.05 4.58
CA ASN A 326 -13.61 8.11 5.33
C ASN A 326 -13.90 9.51 5.87
N THR A 327 -15.18 9.68 6.21
CA THR A 327 -15.70 10.88 6.84
C THR A 327 -16.34 10.52 8.18
N LEU A 328 -16.62 11.51 9.02
CA LEU A 328 -17.22 11.27 10.34
C LEU A 328 -18.59 10.57 10.27
N ASP A 329 -19.31 10.70 9.15
CA ASP A 329 -20.58 10.03 8.89
C ASP A 329 -20.44 8.73 8.08
N ASP A 330 -19.21 8.24 7.86
CA ASP A 330 -18.89 7.04 7.10
C ASP A 330 -17.69 6.30 7.71
N LEU A 331 -17.69 6.13 9.04
CA LEU A 331 -16.53 5.58 9.75
C LEU A 331 -16.18 4.15 9.32
N ASP A 332 -17.18 3.37 8.89
CA ASP A 332 -16.95 2.04 8.33
C ASP A 332 -16.35 2.08 6.92
N GLY A 333 -16.55 3.17 6.15
CA GLY A 333 -16.08 3.34 4.77
C GLY A 333 -17.00 2.74 3.70
N SER A 334 -18.22 2.35 4.07
CA SER A 334 -19.19 1.72 3.16
C SER A 334 -19.59 2.64 2.00
N LYS A 335 -19.70 3.96 2.21
CA LYS A 335 -20.02 4.89 1.11
C LYS A 335 -18.88 4.96 0.08
N ILE A 336 -17.63 4.77 0.50
CA ILE A 336 -16.48 4.72 -0.41
C ILE A 336 -16.55 3.48 -1.29
N ILE A 337 -16.74 2.30 -0.68
CA ILE A 337 -16.88 1.04 -1.43
C ILE A 337 -18.07 1.12 -2.38
N LYS A 338 -19.20 1.68 -1.93
CA LYS A 338 -20.37 1.90 -2.79
C LYS A 338 -20.08 2.82 -3.97
N ALA A 339 -19.43 3.96 -3.76
CA ALA A 339 -19.08 4.87 -4.85
C ALA A 339 -18.16 4.22 -5.88
N ILE A 340 -17.21 3.39 -5.44
CA ILE A 340 -16.33 2.63 -6.33
C ILE A 340 -17.16 1.65 -7.19
N TRP A 341 -18.14 0.94 -6.61
CA TRP A 341 -19.03 0.05 -7.36
C TRP A 341 -19.96 0.77 -8.34
N GLU A 342 -20.50 1.94 -7.96
CA GLU A 342 -21.28 2.81 -8.86
C GLU A 342 -20.47 3.29 -10.07
N HIS A 343 -19.18 3.57 -9.87
CA HIS A 343 -18.26 3.89 -10.95
C HIS A 343 -17.87 2.63 -11.76
N ALA A 344 -17.67 1.48 -11.10
CA ALA A 344 -17.34 0.22 -11.74
C ALA A 344 -18.46 -0.24 -12.69
N ALA A 345 -19.73 -0.02 -12.34
CA ALA A 345 -20.88 -0.28 -13.20
C ALA A 345 -20.81 0.49 -14.55
N GLN A 346 -20.09 1.62 -14.59
CA GLN A 346 -19.93 2.44 -15.79
C GLN A 346 -18.65 2.13 -16.56
N THR A 347 -17.58 1.77 -15.85
CA THR A 347 -16.24 1.62 -16.44
C THR A 347 -15.87 0.17 -16.76
N ALA A 348 -16.46 -0.79 -16.05
CA ALA A 348 -16.05 -2.20 -15.98
C ALA A 348 -14.53 -2.37 -15.78
N ASN A 349 -13.91 -1.43 -15.06
CA ASN A 349 -12.46 -1.38 -14.82
C ASN A 349 -12.16 -0.76 -13.44
N PRO A 350 -11.55 -1.51 -12.50
CA PRO A 350 -11.37 -1.05 -11.12
C PRO A 350 -10.42 0.14 -10.99
N ILE A 351 -9.33 0.18 -11.77
CA ILE A 351 -8.38 1.31 -11.76
C ILE A 351 -9.12 2.60 -12.11
N LYS A 352 -9.94 2.57 -13.17
CA LYS A 352 -10.74 3.74 -13.58
C LYS A 352 -11.82 4.08 -12.56
N ALA A 353 -12.50 3.08 -12.00
CA ALA A 353 -13.55 3.30 -11.01
C ALA A 353 -13.02 3.98 -9.74
N ILE A 354 -11.91 3.46 -9.20
CA ILE A 354 -11.23 4.04 -8.04
C ILE A 354 -10.64 5.42 -8.40
N GLY A 355 -10.08 5.58 -9.59
CA GLY A 355 -9.60 6.87 -10.09
C GLY A 355 -10.69 7.95 -10.14
N LEU A 356 -11.91 7.60 -10.56
CA LEU A 356 -13.06 8.52 -10.55
C LEU A 356 -13.45 8.91 -9.12
N PHE A 357 -13.56 7.94 -8.21
CA PHE A 357 -13.79 8.20 -6.78
C PHE A 357 -12.73 9.16 -6.20
N LEU A 358 -11.45 8.89 -6.46
CA LEU A 358 -10.33 9.70 -5.96
C LEU A 358 -10.33 11.13 -6.54
N ALA A 359 -10.80 11.31 -7.77
CA ALA A 359 -10.92 12.64 -8.38
C ALA A 359 -12.06 13.47 -7.75
N GLU A 360 -13.12 12.81 -7.26
CA GLU A 360 -14.32 13.44 -6.70
C GLU A 360 -14.22 13.75 -5.20
N GLN A 361 -13.43 13.01 -4.44
CA GLN A 361 -13.30 13.20 -2.99
C GLN A 361 -12.61 14.52 -2.62
N THR A 362 -12.77 14.97 -1.37
CA THR A 362 -12.20 16.24 -0.85
C THR A 362 -11.34 16.09 0.41
N ILE A 363 -11.17 14.88 0.93
CA ILE A 363 -10.50 14.56 2.19
C ILE A 363 -8.98 14.53 2.04
N ASN A 364 -8.50 13.83 1.03
CA ASN A 364 -7.07 13.62 0.79
C ASN A 364 -6.63 14.37 -0.48
N PRO A 365 -5.43 14.98 -0.54
CA PRO A 365 -4.93 15.64 -1.74
C PRO A 365 -4.71 14.70 -2.94
N ILE A 366 -4.56 13.39 -2.74
CA ILE A 366 -4.34 12.39 -3.81
C ILE A 366 -5.59 12.23 -4.68
N LYS A 367 -5.46 12.39 -6.01
CA LYS A 367 -6.60 12.42 -6.95
C LYS A 367 -6.60 11.35 -8.03
N ASN A 368 -5.64 10.42 -8.03
CA ASN A 368 -5.58 9.35 -9.01
C ASN A 368 -5.06 8.04 -8.40
N PHE A 369 -5.28 6.95 -9.13
CA PHE A 369 -4.97 5.60 -8.65
C PHE A 369 -3.48 5.37 -8.40
N ASP A 370 -2.60 5.85 -9.30
CA ASP A 370 -1.15 5.65 -9.19
C ASP A 370 -0.59 6.31 -7.93
N GLU A 371 -0.96 7.57 -7.67
CA GLU A 371 -0.60 8.28 -6.44
C GLU A 371 -1.15 7.59 -5.19
N ALA A 372 -2.39 7.08 -5.25
CA ALA A 372 -3.00 6.36 -4.13
C ALA A 372 -2.29 5.03 -3.87
N TYR A 373 -1.87 4.31 -4.91
CA TYR A 373 -1.10 3.10 -4.79
C TYR A 373 0.30 3.36 -4.21
N ILE A 374 0.96 4.44 -4.62
CA ILE A 374 2.25 4.86 -4.06
C ILE A 374 2.11 5.16 -2.56
N ASP A 375 1.11 5.96 -2.15
CA ASP A 375 0.88 6.27 -0.73
C ASP A 375 0.54 5.00 0.09
N PHE A 376 -0.24 4.09 -0.50
CA PHE A 376 -0.50 2.77 0.07
C PHE A 376 0.79 1.98 0.31
N ALA A 377 1.67 1.87 -0.69
CA ALA A 377 2.96 1.19 -0.55
C ALA A 377 3.84 1.84 0.54
N LEU A 378 3.87 3.17 0.62
CA LEU A 378 4.63 3.88 1.65
C LEU A 378 4.07 3.64 3.06
N LYS A 379 2.75 3.66 3.25
CA LYS A 379 2.12 3.38 4.55
C LYS A 379 2.35 1.96 5.02
N ASN A 380 2.39 1.01 4.10
CA ASN A 380 2.64 -0.39 4.39
C ASN A 380 4.06 -0.67 4.91
N GLN A 381 5.03 0.23 4.68
CA GLN A 381 6.34 0.16 5.35
C GLN A 381 6.20 0.23 6.88
N ASP A 382 5.17 0.91 7.38
CA ASP A 382 4.79 0.93 8.78
C ASP A 382 3.31 0.57 8.95
N ILE A 383 2.97 -0.62 8.44
CA ILE A 383 1.62 -1.16 8.43
C ILE A 383 0.98 -1.18 9.84
N LYS A 384 1.80 -1.28 10.89
CA LYS A 384 1.32 -1.34 12.27
C LYS A 384 0.66 -0.04 12.75
N HIS A 385 1.20 1.11 12.34
CA HIS A 385 0.75 2.41 12.83
C HIS A 385 -0.16 3.15 11.83
N ASN A 386 -0.22 2.69 10.58
CA ASN A 386 -1.02 3.33 9.51
C ASN A 386 -2.42 2.75 9.31
N TYR A 387 -2.78 1.69 10.05
CA TYR A 387 -4.09 1.05 9.99
C TYR A 387 -4.67 0.84 11.39
N ALA A 388 -5.99 0.94 11.54
CA ALA A 388 -6.69 0.72 12.81
C ALA A 388 -6.38 -0.67 13.40
N ASP A 389 -6.38 -1.69 12.53
CA ASP A 389 -6.06 -3.07 12.87
C ASP A 389 -4.57 -3.41 12.70
N GLY A 390 -3.70 -2.41 12.52
CA GLY A 390 -2.27 -2.61 12.24
C GLY A 390 -1.53 -3.46 13.28
N ASN A 391 -2.01 -3.51 14.54
CA ASN A 391 -1.46 -4.40 15.57
C ASN A 391 -1.75 -5.89 15.35
N LEU A 392 -2.74 -6.23 14.52
CA LEU A 392 -3.04 -7.61 14.12
C LEU A 392 -2.14 -8.04 12.97
N TYR A 393 -1.71 -7.12 12.11
CA TYR A 393 -1.00 -7.45 10.88
C TYR A 393 0.47 -7.81 11.12
N ASN A 394 0.97 -8.74 10.32
CA ASN A 394 2.41 -8.97 10.24
C ASN A 394 3.09 -7.77 9.55
N PRO A 395 4.35 -7.46 9.90
CA PRO A 395 5.15 -6.52 9.11
C PRO A 395 5.24 -7.00 7.66
N VAL A 396 5.27 -6.05 6.74
CA VAL A 396 5.48 -6.36 5.32
C VAL A 396 6.86 -6.98 5.11
N TYR A 397 6.92 -8.00 4.26
CA TYR A 397 8.13 -8.72 3.93
C TYR A 397 9.18 -7.78 3.37
N CYS A 398 10.26 -7.66 4.14
CA CYS A 398 11.46 -6.97 3.73
C CYS A 398 12.27 -7.90 2.83
N MET A 399 12.31 -7.59 1.54
CA MET A 399 13.04 -8.37 0.53
C MET A 399 14.51 -8.53 0.90
N MET A 400 15.11 -7.48 1.46
CA MET A 400 16.50 -7.47 1.90
C MET A 400 16.66 -6.62 3.15
N ASP A 401 17.34 -7.17 4.16
CA ASP A 401 17.77 -6.47 5.36
C ASP A 401 19.28 -6.69 5.52
N PHE A 402 20.07 -5.62 5.39
CA PHE A 402 21.53 -5.71 5.49
C PHE A 402 22.13 -4.56 6.30
N GLU A 403 23.30 -4.84 6.89
CA GLU A 403 24.07 -3.90 7.69
C GLU A 403 25.22 -3.28 6.88
N ILE A 404 25.38 -1.96 6.95
CA ILE A 404 26.51 -1.23 6.36
C ILE A 404 27.40 -0.68 7.48
N ASP A 405 28.71 -0.92 7.41
CA ASP A 405 29.73 -0.32 8.28
C ASP A 405 30.06 1.09 7.79
N THR A 406 29.85 2.10 8.65
CA THR A 406 30.02 3.51 8.28
C THR A 406 31.48 3.97 8.18
N PHE A 407 32.44 3.16 8.62
CA PHE A 407 33.85 3.55 8.76
C PHE A 407 34.84 2.78 7.88
N GLN A 408 34.47 1.62 7.35
CA GLN A 408 35.46 0.74 6.74
C GLN A 408 35.42 0.67 5.22
N GLU A 409 34.30 0.84 4.51
CA GLU A 409 34.26 0.45 3.10
C GLU A 409 33.29 1.28 2.26
N THR A 410 33.74 1.65 1.07
CA THR A 410 32.83 1.85 -0.06
C THR A 410 32.28 0.46 -0.25
N LEU A 411 31.14 0.15 0.36
CA LEU A 411 30.51 -1.14 0.15
C LEU A 411 30.12 -1.15 -1.32
N TYR A 412 31.00 -1.73 -2.13
CA TYR A 412 30.74 -2.22 -3.46
C TYR A 412 29.75 -3.37 -3.30
N ASP A 413 28.50 -3.07 -2.96
CA ASP A 413 27.43 -3.54 -3.82
C ASP A 413 27.12 -2.39 -4.78
N THR A 414 28.13 -2.03 -5.59
CA THR A 414 27.77 -1.77 -6.97
C THR A 414 27.21 -3.10 -7.43
N LEU A 415 25.88 -3.25 -7.42
CA LEU A 415 25.23 -4.24 -8.26
C LEU A 415 25.66 -3.85 -9.68
N ASN A 416 26.79 -4.41 -10.11
CA ASN A 416 27.29 -4.22 -11.47
C ASN A 416 26.16 -4.68 -12.40
N GLU A 417 26.12 -4.18 -13.63
CA GLU A 417 25.13 -4.65 -14.61
C GLU A 417 25.05 -6.20 -14.69
N ASP A 418 26.15 -6.88 -14.35
CA ASP A 418 26.26 -8.34 -14.29
C ASP A 418 25.57 -9.01 -13.07
N GLN A 419 25.28 -8.26 -11.99
CA GLN A 419 24.61 -8.72 -10.75
C GLN A 419 23.15 -8.27 -10.64
N ILE A 420 22.68 -7.47 -11.61
CA ILE A 420 21.25 -7.21 -11.82
C ILE A 420 20.46 -8.53 -11.83
N SER A 421 21.07 -9.68 -12.16
CA SER A 421 20.44 -11.00 -12.22
C SER A 421 19.77 -11.52 -10.94
N ASP A 422 20.04 -10.97 -9.76
CA ASP A 422 19.68 -11.66 -8.52
C ASP A 422 18.34 -11.18 -7.92
N TYR A 423 17.78 -10.08 -8.43
CA TYR A 423 16.54 -9.48 -7.90
C TYR A 423 15.55 -9.08 -8.99
N ASP A 424 14.30 -9.54 -8.83
CA ASP A 424 13.21 -9.28 -9.78
C ASP A 424 12.49 -7.96 -9.45
N LEU A 425 11.96 -7.30 -10.48
CA LEU A 425 11.11 -6.12 -10.30
C LEU A 425 9.85 -6.47 -9.48
N PRO A 426 9.28 -5.51 -8.72
CA PRO A 426 7.87 -5.61 -8.39
C PRO A 426 7.05 -5.74 -9.69
N GLU A 427 6.00 -6.55 -9.64
CA GLU A 427 5.01 -6.59 -10.72
C GLU A 427 4.26 -5.24 -10.82
N HIS A 428 3.42 -5.07 -11.84
CA HIS A 428 2.56 -3.90 -11.97
C HIS A 428 1.73 -3.68 -10.71
N TYR A 429 1.86 -2.52 -10.08
CA TYR A 429 1.25 -2.27 -8.77
C TYR A 429 1.65 -3.31 -7.72
N GLY A 430 2.92 -3.70 -7.71
CA GLY A 430 3.63 -4.34 -6.60
C GLY A 430 4.64 -3.38 -5.96
N ALA A 431 5.19 -3.78 -4.81
CA ALA A 431 6.21 -3.03 -4.09
C ALA A 431 7.27 -3.93 -3.42
N ASN A 432 8.53 -3.55 -3.58
CA ASN A 432 9.66 -4.16 -2.88
C ASN A 432 10.09 -3.25 -1.72
N TYR A 433 10.35 -3.87 -0.57
CA TYR A 433 10.77 -3.19 0.65
C TYR A 433 12.16 -3.65 1.03
N ILE A 434 13.10 -2.72 1.20
CA ILE A 434 14.49 -2.99 1.54
C ILE A 434 14.82 -2.20 2.81
N ARG A 435 15.58 -2.79 3.71
CA ARG A 435 16.04 -2.15 4.94
C ARG A 435 17.56 -2.18 5.00
N VAL A 436 18.12 -1.01 5.31
CA VAL A 436 19.56 -0.81 5.43
C VAL A 436 19.85 -0.32 6.84
N VAL A 437 20.52 -1.13 7.64
CA VAL A 437 20.92 -0.80 9.01
C VAL A 437 22.34 -0.27 9.02
N LEU A 438 22.61 0.79 9.78
CA LEU A 438 23.97 1.33 9.92
C LEU A 438 24.64 0.74 11.17
N LYS A 439 25.85 0.20 11.00
CA LYS A 439 26.61 -0.48 12.05
C LYS A 439 27.71 0.43 12.62
N ASP A 440 27.50 1.00 13.81
CA ASP A 440 28.45 1.04 14.95
C ASP A 440 27.90 1.78 16.20
N ASN A 441 28.49 1.51 17.37
CA ASN A 441 28.03 1.91 18.73
C ASN A 441 28.29 3.37 19.14
N ASP A 442 29.08 4.11 18.36
CA ASP A 442 29.29 5.54 18.52
C ASP A 442 28.59 6.22 17.35
N ILE A 443 27.31 6.53 17.53
CA ILE A 443 26.52 7.38 16.62
C ILE A 443 27.14 8.81 16.56
N SER A 444 28.26 9.04 17.24
CA SER A 444 29.06 10.24 17.21
C SER A 444 29.75 10.45 15.86
N ALA A 445 29.31 11.53 15.23
CA ALA A 445 30.12 12.45 14.47
C ALA A 445 30.50 12.13 13.03
N LEU A 446 30.11 11.03 12.38
CA LEU A 446 30.58 10.80 10.99
C LEU A 446 29.58 10.26 9.96
N ALA A 447 28.36 9.88 10.32
CA ALA A 447 27.41 9.33 9.34
C ALA A 447 26.13 10.15 9.29
N ASN A 448 25.97 11.00 8.27
CA ASN A 448 24.63 11.48 7.94
C ASN A 448 24.41 11.94 6.49
N ARG A 449 25.16 11.37 5.55
CA ARG A 449 24.88 11.53 4.12
C ARG A 449 24.79 10.14 3.50
N LEU A 450 23.56 9.62 3.43
CA LEU A 450 23.24 8.45 2.63
C LEU A 450 23.24 8.87 1.18
N THR A 451 24.12 8.30 0.37
CA THR A 451 23.93 8.32 -1.08
C THR A 451 23.32 7.00 -1.50
N PHE A 452 22.28 7.07 -2.30
CA PHE A 452 21.60 5.93 -2.89
C PHE A 452 21.52 6.14 -4.39
N ASN A 453 22.06 5.22 -5.16
CA ASN A 453 21.91 5.19 -6.61
C ASN A 453 21.02 4.02 -6.98
N PHE A 454 20.11 4.23 -7.91
CA PHE A 454 19.18 3.25 -8.46
C PHE A 454 19.40 3.14 -9.96
N LYS A 455 19.29 1.92 -10.49
CA LYS A 455 19.30 1.63 -11.92
C LYS A 455 18.33 0.50 -12.22
N GLY A 456 17.23 0.79 -12.90
CA GLY A 456 16.33 -0.23 -13.44
C GLY A 456 16.79 -0.72 -14.82
N GLU A 457 16.49 -1.98 -15.17
CA GLU A 457 16.62 -2.45 -16.56
C GLU A 457 15.57 -1.78 -17.46
N GLY A 458 15.95 -0.67 -18.10
CA GLY A 458 15.18 -0.03 -19.15
C GLY A 458 15.31 -0.73 -20.51
N SER A 459 14.30 -1.49 -20.94
CA SER A 459 14.13 -1.80 -22.38
C SER A 459 13.56 -0.58 -23.09
N LEU A 460 14.16 -0.08 -24.17
CA LEU A 460 13.78 1.11 -24.95
C LEU A 460 12.36 1.10 -25.60
N ASP A 461 11.40 0.32 -25.11
CA ASP A 461 10.06 0.19 -25.67
C ASP A 461 8.95 0.67 -24.72
N SER A 462 7.72 0.79 -25.23
CA SER A 462 6.54 1.29 -24.50
C SER A 462 6.02 0.36 -23.39
N THR A 463 6.71 -0.73 -23.06
CA THR A 463 6.36 -1.67 -21.97
C THR A 463 7.24 -1.46 -20.73
N GLN A 464 7.69 -0.23 -20.50
CA GLN A 464 8.47 0.13 -19.32
C GLN A 464 7.58 0.45 -18.11
N PRO A 465 7.98 0.00 -16.90
CA PRO A 465 7.40 0.54 -15.67
C PRO A 465 7.82 2.00 -15.48
N GLN A 466 6.99 2.76 -14.77
CA GLN A 466 7.39 4.00 -14.13
C GLN A 466 7.91 3.67 -12.72
N TRP A 467 9.21 3.89 -12.52
CA TRP A 467 9.87 3.66 -11.24
C TRP A 467 9.53 4.76 -10.24
N ASN A 468 8.98 4.35 -9.09
CA ASN A 468 8.82 5.23 -7.95
C ASN A 468 9.64 4.66 -6.80
N VAL A 469 10.75 5.32 -6.50
CA VAL A 469 11.69 4.90 -5.47
C VAL A 469 11.68 5.91 -4.35
N PHE A 470 11.53 5.44 -3.12
CA PHE A 470 11.47 6.28 -1.93
C PHE A 470 12.41 5.78 -0.85
N ILE A 471 12.97 6.73 -0.11
CA ILE A 471 13.81 6.48 1.05
C ILE A 471 13.13 7.06 2.29
N ILE A 472 13.02 6.23 3.33
CA ILE A 472 12.37 6.53 4.60
C ILE A 472 13.42 6.30 5.70
N PRO A 473 14.08 7.35 6.20
CA PRO A 473 15.03 7.18 7.30
C PRO A 473 14.31 6.83 8.62
N GLU A 474 14.94 6.00 9.44
CA GLU A 474 14.46 5.56 10.76
C GLU A 474 15.37 6.13 11.85
N GLY A 475 14.81 6.98 12.72
CA GLY A 475 15.51 7.57 13.86
C GLY A 475 16.05 6.53 14.85
N GLU A 476 16.92 6.96 15.78
CA GLU A 476 17.48 6.08 16.82
C GLU A 476 16.41 5.42 17.70
N ASP A 477 15.33 6.15 17.95
CA ASP A 477 14.15 5.71 18.70
C ASP A 477 13.27 4.73 17.91
N GLY A 478 13.56 4.52 16.62
CA GLY A 478 12.78 3.68 15.70
C GLY A 478 11.67 4.42 14.97
N THR A 479 11.54 5.73 15.15
CA THR A 479 10.52 6.52 14.45
C THR A 479 10.90 6.67 12.98
N LEU A 480 9.99 6.35 12.07
CA LEU A 480 10.17 6.63 10.65
C LEU A 480 9.94 8.11 10.34
N TYR A 481 10.86 8.71 9.58
CA TYR A 481 10.71 10.07 9.06
C TYR A 481 9.93 10.07 7.74
N SER A 482 9.53 11.25 7.26
CA SER A 482 8.82 11.38 5.99
C SER A 482 9.61 10.79 4.82
N ALA A 483 8.91 10.03 3.97
CA ALA A 483 9.46 9.48 2.73
C ALA A 483 10.03 10.58 1.82
N LYS A 484 11.16 10.27 1.18
CA LYS A 484 11.83 11.12 0.20
C LYS A 484 11.90 10.39 -1.13
N GLN A 485 11.31 10.97 -2.17
CA GLN A 485 11.36 10.41 -3.51
C GLN A 485 12.75 10.57 -4.12
N VAL A 486 13.21 9.54 -4.80
CA VAL A 486 14.40 9.55 -5.65
C VAL A 486 13.98 10.00 -7.04
N ASP A 487 14.65 11.02 -7.60
CA ASP A 487 14.40 11.48 -8.97
C ASP A 487 15.02 10.45 -9.94
N VAL A 488 14.16 9.61 -10.54
CA VAL A 488 14.57 8.60 -11.53
C VAL A 488 14.41 9.20 -12.93
N GLY A 489 15.53 9.44 -13.58
CA GLY A 489 15.61 10.03 -14.91
C GLY A 489 15.07 9.12 -16.01
N SER A 490 15.01 9.65 -17.25
CA SER A 490 14.46 8.95 -18.42
C SER A 490 15.25 7.70 -18.87
N ASN A 491 16.40 7.45 -18.27
CA ASN A 491 17.25 6.28 -18.47
C ASN A 491 17.11 5.25 -17.34
N ASP A 492 16.06 5.36 -16.51
CA ASP A 492 15.79 4.51 -15.36
C ASP A 492 16.89 4.53 -14.28
N GLU A 493 17.66 5.62 -14.24
CA GLU A 493 18.69 5.87 -13.24
C GLU A 493 18.26 6.99 -12.29
N GLY A 494 18.44 6.80 -10.99
CA GLY A 494 18.09 7.80 -9.98
C GLY A 494 19.12 7.88 -8.89
N ALA A 495 19.26 9.06 -8.28
CA ALA A 495 20.17 9.28 -7.16
C ALA A 495 19.49 10.09 -6.06
N PHE A 496 19.67 9.64 -4.83
CA PHE A 496 19.24 10.33 -3.62
C PHE A 496 20.41 10.58 -2.71
N ILE A 497 20.43 11.79 -2.15
CA ILE A 497 21.37 12.18 -1.12
C ILE A 497 20.53 12.67 0.05
N LYS A 498 20.76 12.09 1.23
CA LYS A 498 20.15 12.61 2.45
C LYS A 498 20.83 13.94 2.81
N GLU A 499 20.08 15.03 2.66
CA GLU A 499 20.56 16.39 2.94
C GLU A 499 20.38 16.78 4.41
N ASP A 500 19.38 16.23 5.10
CA ASP A 500 19.20 16.48 6.53
C ASP A 500 20.21 15.68 7.36
N THR A 501 20.66 16.25 8.45
CA THR A 501 21.71 15.65 9.30
C THR A 501 21.14 15.08 10.61
N ARG A 502 19.85 14.71 10.63
CA ARG A 502 19.27 13.98 11.77
C ARG A 502 19.82 12.57 11.78
N LEU A 503 20.33 12.13 12.92
CA LEU A 503 20.83 10.77 13.13
C LEU A 503 19.70 9.77 12.87
N TYR A 504 20.04 8.68 12.20
CA TYR A 504 19.15 7.60 11.86
C TYR A 504 19.92 6.29 12.03
N ARG A 505 19.22 5.24 12.46
CA ARG A 505 19.82 3.91 12.67
C ARG A 505 19.63 3.00 11.45
N ALA A 506 18.62 3.29 10.64
CA ALA A 506 18.35 2.55 9.42
C ALA A 506 17.69 3.44 8.35
N ALA A 507 17.77 3.03 7.09
CA ALA A 507 17.01 3.59 5.99
C ALA A 507 16.18 2.48 5.33
N HIS A 508 14.89 2.75 5.15
CA HIS A 508 13.99 1.86 4.43
C HIS A 508 13.82 2.38 3.01
N VAL A 509 13.90 1.49 2.03
CA VAL A 509 13.72 1.83 0.62
C VAL A 509 12.52 1.09 0.09
N VAL A 510 11.55 1.85 -0.41
CA VAL A 510 10.33 1.34 -1.02
C VAL A 510 10.44 1.59 -2.52
N ILE A 511 10.40 0.51 -3.29
CA ILE A 511 10.48 0.54 -4.76
C ILE A 511 9.16 0.02 -5.28
N THR A 512 8.43 0.83 -6.02
CA THR A 512 7.21 0.41 -6.71
C THR A 512 7.25 0.77 -8.19
N ALA A 513 6.56 -0.03 -8.99
CA ALA A 513 6.47 0.10 -10.43
C ALA A 513 5.00 0.27 -10.85
N THR A 514 4.66 1.45 -11.35
CA THR A 514 3.34 1.74 -11.96
C THR A 514 3.45 1.59 -13.49
N PRO A 515 2.37 1.22 -14.20
CA PRO A 515 2.42 1.06 -15.65
C PRO A 515 2.56 2.39 -16.39
N ALA A 516 3.39 2.45 -17.44
CA ALA A 516 3.38 3.58 -18.36
C ALA A 516 2.16 3.49 -19.30
N GLN A 517 1.26 4.47 -19.25
CA GLN A 517 0.12 4.60 -20.18
C GLN A 517 -0.82 3.36 -20.21
N ASP A 518 -1.16 2.82 -19.03
CA ASP A 518 -2.07 1.67 -18.87
C ASP A 518 -1.58 0.35 -19.49
N GLN A 519 -0.31 0.24 -19.92
CA GLN A 519 0.23 -1.00 -20.46
C GLN A 519 0.99 -1.80 -19.39
N LEU A 520 0.60 -3.07 -19.22
CA LEU A 520 1.29 -4.02 -18.35
C LEU A 520 2.73 -4.24 -18.85
N PHE A 521 3.70 -4.25 -17.94
CA PHE A 521 5.11 -4.49 -18.24
C PHE A 521 5.55 -5.90 -17.82
N ASN A 522 6.62 -6.40 -18.45
CA ASN A 522 7.18 -7.73 -18.17
C ASN A 522 7.95 -7.76 -16.84
N SER A 523 7.57 -8.66 -15.93
CA SER A 523 8.17 -8.84 -14.60
C SER A 523 9.54 -9.52 -14.61
N ALA A 524 10.00 -10.09 -15.73
CA ALA A 524 11.32 -10.73 -15.85
C ALA A 524 12.50 -9.72 -15.92
N LYS A 525 12.19 -8.42 -15.88
CA LYS A 525 13.20 -7.36 -15.80
C LYS A 525 13.76 -7.30 -14.38
N LYS A 526 14.88 -6.60 -14.22
CA LYS A 526 15.60 -6.55 -12.94
C LYS A 526 16.10 -5.14 -12.63
N PHE A 527 16.55 -4.92 -11.40
CA PHE A 527 17.10 -3.62 -10.98
C PHE A 527 18.36 -3.80 -10.13
N ALA A 528 19.17 -2.75 -10.13
CA ALA A 528 20.35 -2.57 -9.30
C ALA A 528 20.22 -1.31 -8.47
N TYR A 529 20.90 -1.30 -7.34
CA TYR A 529 21.05 -0.14 -6.49
C TYR A 529 22.41 -0.20 -5.79
N ASN A 530 22.86 0.95 -5.28
CA ASN A 530 24.09 1.07 -4.52
C ASN A 530 23.89 2.09 -3.40
N PHE A 531 24.31 1.72 -2.18
CA PHE A 531 24.39 2.62 -1.03
C PHE A 531 25.85 2.93 -0.73
N ASN A 532 26.18 4.22 -0.63
CA ASN A 532 27.53 4.65 -0.29
C ASN A 532 27.51 5.66 0.87
N THR A 533 28.32 5.37 1.88
CA THR A 533 28.53 6.15 3.11
C THR A 533 29.93 6.79 3.20
N ASN A 534 30.81 6.47 2.24
CA ASN A 534 32.25 6.77 2.24
C ASN A 534 32.64 8.04 1.46
N SER A 535 31.66 8.83 1.01
CA SER A 535 31.90 10.02 0.20
C SER A 535 31.45 11.27 0.97
N TYR A 536 32.40 12.14 1.34
CA TYR A 536 32.09 13.43 1.93
C TYR A 536 31.67 14.40 0.82
N VAL A 537 30.44 14.30 0.34
CA VAL A 537 29.89 15.41 -0.47
C VAL A 537 29.68 16.55 0.53
N ALA A 538 30.38 17.70 0.47
CA ALA A 538 30.06 18.79 1.43
C ALA A 538 28.83 19.58 1.00
N THR A 539 28.52 19.66 -0.29
CA THR A 539 27.30 20.34 -0.74
C THR A 539 26.84 19.87 -2.12
N ARG A 540 25.53 19.62 -2.28
CA ARG A 540 24.84 19.53 -3.57
C ARG A 540 24.26 20.91 -3.87
N LEU A 541 24.70 21.54 -4.95
CA LEU A 541 24.20 22.87 -5.32
C LEU A 541 22.84 22.74 -6.03
N THR A 542 21.85 23.52 -5.59
CA THR A 542 20.60 23.71 -6.31
C THR A 542 20.76 24.81 -7.35
N ASP A 543 19.85 24.87 -8.33
CA ASP A 543 19.74 26.06 -9.17
C ASP A 543 19.48 27.31 -8.30
N GLY A 544 20.16 28.40 -8.63
CA GLY A 544 20.11 29.63 -7.86
C GLY A 544 21.14 29.71 -6.73
N TRP A 545 20.78 30.44 -5.66
CA TRP A 545 21.68 30.77 -4.57
C TRP A 545 21.77 29.65 -3.54
N ASN A 546 23.01 29.31 -3.19
CA ASN A 546 23.36 28.33 -2.17
C ASN A 546 24.31 29.01 -1.17
N LEU A 547 24.16 28.68 0.11
CA LEU A 547 25.05 29.14 1.16
C LEU A 547 25.78 27.94 1.76
N VAL A 548 27.07 27.84 1.48
CA VAL A 548 27.86 26.62 1.67
C VAL A 548 29.06 26.88 2.56
N ASN A 549 29.60 25.83 3.17
CA ASN A 549 30.88 25.89 3.88
C ASN A 549 31.97 25.22 3.05
N ILE A 550 33.20 25.72 3.22
CA ILE A 550 34.38 25.14 2.60
C ILE A 550 35.26 24.48 3.68
N PRO A 551 35.42 23.15 3.61
CA PRO A 551 35.99 22.36 4.70
C PRO A 551 37.52 22.22 4.68
N ALA A 552 38.26 22.85 3.77
CA ALA A 552 39.72 22.84 3.81
C ALA A 552 40.35 24.02 3.08
N ASP A 553 41.53 24.44 3.56
CA ASP A 553 42.42 25.35 2.85
C ASP A 553 42.89 24.71 1.53
N GLY A 554 42.84 25.46 0.42
CA GLY A 554 43.55 25.06 -0.81
C GLY A 554 42.92 25.49 -2.13
N ASN A 555 43.80 25.79 -3.09
CA ASN A 555 43.43 26.19 -4.46
C ASN A 555 42.59 25.13 -5.21
N ASP A 556 42.79 23.83 -4.92
CA ASP A 556 42.12 22.75 -5.64
C ASP A 556 40.59 22.76 -5.43
N TYR A 557 40.12 23.12 -4.22
CA TYR A 557 38.69 23.24 -3.91
C TYR A 557 38.07 24.52 -4.49
N PHE A 558 38.86 25.59 -4.53
CA PHE A 558 38.48 26.83 -5.21
C PHE A 558 38.23 26.57 -6.69
N GLU A 559 39.14 25.87 -7.38
CA GLU A 559 38.98 25.49 -8.79
C GLU A 559 37.74 24.60 -9.02
N ALA A 560 37.49 23.61 -8.14
CA ALA A 560 36.32 22.73 -8.23
C ALA A 560 35.00 23.52 -8.15
N ILE A 561 34.84 24.39 -7.15
CA ILE A 561 33.65 25.24 -7.01
C ILE A 561 33.55 26.21 -8.19
N GLN A 562 34.66 26.78 -8.66
CA GLN A 562 34.65 27.69 -9.79
C GLN A 562 34.21 27.03 -11.10
N SER A 563 34.62 25.79 -11.35
CA SER A 563 34.27 25.07 -12.58
C SER A 563 32.76 24.89 -12.78
N SER A 564 32.00 24.96 -11.69
CA SER A 564 30.60 24.55 -11.63
C SER A 564 29.65 25.67 -11.21
N THR A 565 30.12 26.93 -11.17
CA THR A 565 29.35 28.04 -10.59
C THR A 565 29.44 29.32 -11.43
N THR A 566 28.38 30.13 -11.38
CA THR A 566 28.30 31.42 -12.07
C THR A 566 29.07 32.51 -11.31
N SER A 567 28.94 32.51 -9.98
CA SER A 567 29.66 33.42 -9.11
C SER A 567 29.81 32.86 -7.70
N ALA A 568 30.94 33.16 -7.07
CA ALA A 568 31.21 32.86 -5.67
C ALA A 568 31.49 34.16 -4.89
N TRP A 569 30.96 34.25 -3.67
CA TRP A 569 31.04 35.45 -2.82
C TRP A 569 31.41 35.04 -1.41
N ARG A 570 32.53 35.58 -0.92
CA ARG A 570 33.04 35.40 0.45
C ARG A 570 32.96 36.73 1.18
N TRP A 571 32.55 36.70 2.45
CA TRP A 571 32.56 37.89 3.29
C TRP A 571 33.85 37.93 4.11
N ASP A 572 34.65 38.96 3.88
CA ASP A 572 35.83 39.25 4.70
C ASP A 572 35.38 40.02 5.95
N SER A 573 35.41 39.33 7.09
CA SER A 573 34.92 39.87 8.36
C SER A 573 35.86 40.92 8.96
N ASP A 574 37.16 40.90 8.62
CA ASP A 574 38.15 41.88 9.07
C ASP A 574 37.93 43.23 8.37
N THR A 575 37.69 43.20 7.06
CA THR A 575 37.44 44.42 6.26
C THR A 575 35.97 44.79 6.16
N GLN A 576 35.06 43.91 6.62
CA GLN A 576 33.60 44.02 6.46
C GLN A 576 33.21 44.29 4.99
N ASN A 577 33.82 43.54 4.07
CA ASN A 577 33.64 43.72 2.63
C ASN A 577 33.52 42.38 1.89
N TRP A 578 32.94 42.42 0.69
CA TRP A 578 32.80 41.24 -0.16
C TRP A 578 34.04 41.00 -1.02
N GLN A 579 34.48 39.75 -1.02
CA GLN A 579 35.39 39.20 -2.02
C GLN A 579 34.58 38.37 -3.03
N VAL A 580 34.81 38.56 -4.34
CA VAL A 580 33.99 37.91 -5.38
C VAL A 580 34.81 37.27 -6.50
N SER A 581 34.28 36.19 -7.07
CA SER A 581 34.78 35.56 -8.29
C SER A 581 33.65 35.28 -9.30
N PHE A 582 33.95 35.41 -10.59
CA PHE A 582 33.06 35.13 -11.72
C PHE A 582 33.74 34.20 -12.75
N PRO A 583 33.80 32.88 -12.48
CA PRO A 583 34.62 31.93 -13.24
C PRO A 583 34.35 31.95 -14.75
N GLY A 584 33.08 32.02 -15.15
CA GLY A 584 32.67 32.02 -16.56
C GLY A 584 32.80 33.35 -17.31
N GLN A 585 33.19 34.45 -16.65
CA GLN A 585 33.23 35.79 -17.25
C GLN A 585 34.66 36.31 -17.50
N GLY A 586 35.67 35.65 -16.93
CA GLY A 586 37.08 36.02 -17.06
C GLY A 586 37.54 37.16 -16.15
N ASP A 587 38.87 37.32 -16.07
CA ASP A 587 39.54 38.24 -15.14
C ASP A 587 39.26 39.72 -15.43
N GLU A 588 39.13 40.10 -16.71
CA GLU A 588 38.88 41.49 -17.11
C GLU A 588 37.50 41.98 -16.60
N PHE A 589 36.47 41.15 -16.75
CA PHE A 589 35.14 41.42 -16.22
C PHE A 589 35.18 41.55 -14.70
N THR A 590 35.81 40.59 -14.02
CA THR A 590 35.91 40.57 -12.55
C THR A 590 36.59 41.84 -12.03
N ASN A 591 37.73 42.24 -12.62
CA ASN A 591 38.46 43.45 -12.22
C ASN A 591 37.65 44.74 -12.44
N LEU A 592 36.88 44.81 -13.54
CA LEU A 592 35.98 45.94 -13.78
C LEU A 592 34.81 45.97 -12.79
N TYR A 593 34.25 44.81 -12.46
CA TYR A 593 33.14 44.69 -11.52
C TYR A 593 33.55 45.12 -10.11
N ILE A 594 34.67 44.58 -9.60
CA ILE A 594 35.14 44.87 -8.24
C ILE A 594 35.51 46.35 -8.07
N SER A 595 36.16 46.97 -9.07
CA SER A 595 36.52 48.39 -9.03
C SER A 595 35.29 49.31 -9.03
N LYS A 596 34.24 48.96 -9.77
CA LYS A 596 32.99 49.72 -9.83
C LYS A 596 32.16 49.59 -8.55
N LYS A 597 32.23 48.44 -7.88
CA LYS A 597 31.40 48.11 -6.71
C LYS A 597 32.13 48.30 -5.37
N GLY A 598 33.43 48.59 -5.39
CA GLY A 598 34.24 48.72 -4.18
C GLY A 598 34.52 47.38 -3.48
N LEU A 599 34.52 46.29 -4.25
CA LEU A 599 34.74 44.93 -3.76
C LEU A 599 36.20 44.51 -3.97
N THR A 600 36.58 43.36 -3.44
CA THR A 600 37.88 42.74 -3.68
C THR A 600 37.73 41.44 -4.48
N LYS A 601 38.83 41.00 -5.11
CA LYS A 601 38.84 39.75 -5.88
C LYS A 601 39.00 38.59 -4.90
N LEU A 602 38.14 37.59 -5.04
CA LEU A 602 38.29 36.30 -4.37
C LEU A 602 39.28 35.45 -5.17
N ILE A 603 40.32 34.95 -4.51
CA ILE A 603 41.41 34.17 -5.13
C ILE A 603 41.61 32.79 -4.50
N ASP A 604 41.12 32.61 -3.27
CA ASP A 604 41.19 31.39 -2.48
C ASP A 604 40.05 31.38 -1.45
N PHE A 605 39.92 30.26 -0.74
CA PHE A 605 39.04 30.11 0.40
C PHE A 605 39.86 29.69 1.61
N GLU A 606 39.44 30.14 2.79
CA GLU A 606 39.98 29.76 4.08
C GLU A 606 39.05 28.74 4.76
N THR A 607 39.64 27.91 5.61
CA THR A 607 38.90 26.97 6.44
C THR A 607 37.82 27.68 7.25
N ASN A 608 36.60 27.12 7.24
CA ASN A 608 35.39 27.67 7.88
C ASN A 608 34.78 28.90 7.22
N ASP A 609 35.23 29.31 6.04
CA ASP A 609 34.51 30.32 5.28
C ASP A 609 33.07 29.82 5.01
N GLY A 610 32.11 30.70 5.27
CA GLY A 610 30.81 30.60 4.61
C GLY A 610 30.91 31.28 3.25
N VAL A 611 30.37 30.65 2.22
CA VAL A 611 30.47 31.13 0.84
C VAL A 611 29.10 31.09 0.19
N TRP A 612 28.73 32.21 -0.42
CA TRP A 612 27.58 32.25 -1.30
C TRP A 612 27.98 31.81 -2.70
N VAL A 613 27.22 30.87 -3.24
CA VAL A 613 27.46 30.29 -4.54
C VAL A 613 26.19 30.38 -5.37
N LEU A 614 26.31 30.91 -6.59
CA LEU A 614 25.25 30.92 -7.59
C LEU A 614 25.52 29.79 -8.59
N SER A 615 24.67 28.76 -8.61
CA SER A 615 24.76 27.65 -9.57
C SER A 615 23.70 27.81 -10.68
N GLN A 616 24.01 27.31 -11.88
CA GLN A 616 23.07 27.20 -13.02
C GLN A 616 22.74 25.75 -13.38
N GLU A 617 23.43 24.77 -12.79
CA GLU A 617 23.16 23.35 -13.00
C GLU A 617 22.64 22.72 -11.70
N LYS A 618 21.56 21.94 -11.82
CA LYS A 618 21.10 21.07 -10.74
C LYS A 618 22.10 19.93 -10.58
N GLY A 619 22.60 19.74 -9.36
CA GLY A 619 23.27 18.48 -9.00
C GLY A 619 24.79 18.45 -9.16
N VAL A 620 25.46 19.60 -9.13
CA VAL A 620 26.91 19.62 -8.93
C VAL A 620 27.21 19.12 -7.51
N GLU A 621 27.96 18.02 -7.44
CA GLU A 621 28.46 17.44 -6.20
C GLU A 621 29.92 17.84 -5.99
N VAL A 622 30.22 18.44 -4.85
CA VAL A 622 31.61 18.68 -4.46
C VAL A 622 31.98 17.69 -3.36
N THR A 623 32.92 16.80 -3.66
CA THR A 623 33.41 15.75 -2.75
C THR A 623 34.72 16.19 -2.10
N PHE A 624 34.87 15.94 -0.80
CA PHE A 624 36.01 16.34 0.02
C PHE A 624 36.70 15.12 0.59
N SER A 625 38.00 15.21 0.88
CA SER A 625 38.80 14.06 1.30
C SER A 625 38.80 13.82 2.81
N GLU A 626 38.86 14.88 3.62
CA GLU A 626 38.82 14.79 5.09
C GLU A 626 38.25 16.07 5.72
N PRO A 627 37.41 15.98 6.77
CA PRO A 627 36.89 17.12 7.53
C PRO A 627 37.90 17.63 8.55
N ALA A 628 37.98 18.95 8.75
CA ALA A 628 38.88 19.52 9.77
C ALA A 628 38.28 19.41 11.18
N GLN A 629 39.02 18.84 12.13
CA GLN A 629 38.63 18.78 13.55
C GLN A 629 38.90 20.15 14.20
N ILE A 630 37.90 21.02 14.21
CA ILE A 630 38.01 22.38 14.77
C ILE A 630 37.06 22.52 15.95
N GLU A 631 37.60 23.00 17.08
CA GLU A 631 36.87 23.16 18.35
C GLU A 631 36.20 24.53 18.47
N SER A 632 36.67 25.56 17.76
CA SER A 632 36.10 26.91 17.80
C SER A 632 36.33 27.74 16.53
N ILE A 633 35.45 28.73 16.28
CA ILE A 633 35.56 29.68 15.18
C ILE A 633 35.67 31.11 15.74
N PRO A 634 36.75 31.87 15.44
CA PRO A 634 36.87 33.26 15.89
C PRO A 634 35.90 34.16 15.14
N LEU A 635 35.27 35.10 15.86
CA LEU A 635 34.28 36.03 15.33
C LEU A 635 34.69 37.49 15.56
N ASN A 636 34.50 38.29 14.53
CA ASN A 636 34.60 39.74 14.58
C ASN A 636 33.29 40.39 15.02
N LYS A 637 33.37 41.60 15.56
CA LYS A 637 32.16 42.39 15.85
C LYS A 637 31.42 42.73 14.55
N GLY A 638 30.12 42.48 14.51
CA GLY A 638 29.28 42.68 13.34
C GLY A 638 28.94 41.36 12.64
N TRP A 639 28.84 41.39 11.32
CA TRP A 639 28.50 40.21 10.53
C TRP A 639 29.73 39.36 10.25
N ASN A 640 29.59 38.06 10.46
CA ASN A 640 30.54 37.03 10.08
C ASN A 640 29.80 36.02 9.20
N LEU A 641 30.43 35.61 8.10
CA LEU A 641 29.94 34.54 7.24
C LEU A 641 30.87 33.35 7.42
N VAL A 642 30.37 32.35 8.12
CA VAL A 642 31.17 31.22 8.57
C VAL A 642 30.46 29.93 8.18
N GLY A 643 31.15 28.81 8.33
CA GLY A 643 30.55 27.50 8.16
C GLY A 643 31.15 26.51 9.13
N ILE A 644 30.44 25.39 9.31
CA ILE A 644 30.83 24.37 10.27
C ILE A 644 31.52 23.24 9.53
N ASN A 645 32.81 23.09 9.82
CA ASN A 645 33.65 22.02 9.30
C ASN A 645 33.76 20.83 10.27
N LYS A 646 32.94 20.83 11.31
CA LYS A 646 32.70 19.67 12.18
C LYS A 646 31.58 18.83 11.58
N LEU A 647 31.77 17.52 11.53
CA LEU A 647 30.82 16.58 10.94
C LEU A 647 29.53 16.39 11.78
N THR A 648 29.55 16.82 13.05
CA THR A 648 28.34 16.88 13.88
C THR A 648 27.57 18.16 13.60
N SER A 649 26.24 18.08 13.59
CA SER A 649 25.38 19.26 13.61
C SER A 649 25.65 20.15 14.84
N TYR A 650 25.54 21.46 14.68
CA TYR A 650 25.57 22.43 15.76
C TYR A 650 24.15 22.85 16.14
N ASP A 651 23.75 22.59 17.38
CA ASP A 651 22.47 23.02 17.92
C ASP A 651 22.53 24.50 18.29
N VAL A 652 21.79 25.34 17.56
CA VAL A 652 21.83 26.79 17.78
C VAL A 652 21.26 27.19 19.14
N SER A 653 20.50 26.32 19.81
CA SER A 653 20.03 26.56 21.18
C SER A 653 21.16 26.60 22.20
N ALA A 654 22.34 26.02 21.89
CA ALA A 654 23.55 26.16 22.70
C ALA A 654 23.98 27.63 22.86
N LEU A 655 23.56 28.51 21.94
CA LEU A 655 23.88 29.93 21.97
C LEU A 655 22.88 30.78 22.76
N LYS A 656 21.84 30.18 23.35
CA LYS A 656 20.78 30.90 24.08
C LYS A 656 21.34 31.84 25.15
N ASP A 657 22.38 31.42 25.86
CA ASP A 657 23.00 32.19 26.94
C ASP A 657 24.24 32.97 26.49
N SER A 658 24.46 33.13 25.18
CA SER A 658 25.58 33.86 24.59
C SER A 658 25.21 35.33 24.34
N PRO A 659 25.53 36.28 25.26
CA PRO A 659 25.13 37.68 25.14
C PRO A 659 25.80 38.40 23.95
N TRP A 660 26.88 37.83 23.41
CA TRP A 660 27.56 38.31 22.23
C TRP A 660 26.83 37.93 20.94
N CYS A 661 25.95 36.93 20.92
CA CYS A 661 25.26 36.48 19.71
C CYS A 661 23.91 37.19 19.55
N ASN A 662 23.79 38.04 18.52
CA ASN A 662 22.55 38.76 18.24
C ASN A 662 21.57 37.93 17.41
N SER A 663 22.05 37.31 16.32
CA SER A 663 21.21 36.52 15.41
C SER A 663 22.01 35.62 14.51
N ILE A 664 21.39 34.52 14.07
CA ILE A 664 21.96 33.54 13.15
C ILE A 664 21.02 33.37 11.97
N TRP A 665 21.58 33.34 10.76
CA TRP A 665 20.81 33.24 9.52
C TRP A 665 21.44 32.22 8.59
N LYS A 666 20.64 31.26 8.12
CA LYS A 666 21.02 30.25 7.14
C LYS A 666 20.08 30.32 5.95
N TRP A 667 20.61 30.10 4.75
CA TRP A 667 19.79 30.07 3.54
C TRP A 667 19.36 28.64 3.21
N ASN A 668 18.06 28.42 3.08
CA ASN A 668 17.50 27.16 2.59
C ASN A 668 17.29 27.27 1.07
N SER A 669 18.20 26.70 0.29
CA SER A 669 18.18 26.83 -1.17
C SER A 669 17.02 26.06 -1.82
N LEU A 670 16.56 24.96 -1.21
CA LEU A 670 15.39 24.20 -1.67
C LEU A 670 14.08 24.99 -1.55
N GLN A 671 13.90 25.69 -0.42
CA GLN A 671 12.70 26.48 -0.15
C GLN A 671 12.84 27.94 -0.57
N ASN A 672 14.03 28.35 -1.04
CA ASN A 672 14.36 29.71 -1.42
C ASN A 672 14.00 30.73 -0.31
N SER A 673 14.30 30.37 0.94
CA SER A 673 13.91 31.14 2.14
C SER A 673 15.01 31.13 3.21
N TRP A 674 14.93 32.08 4.14
CA TRP A 674 15.84 32.19 5.28
C TRP A 674 15.35 31.33 6.45
N GLU A 675 16.26 30.53 7.01
CA GLU A 675 16.15 29.94 8.34
C GLU A 675 16.86 30.84 9.36
N ILE A 676 16.20 31.20 10.45
CA ILE A 676 16.74 32.16 11.42
C ILE A 676 16.60 31.71 12.87
N TYR A 677 17.56 32.14 13.69
CA TYR A 677 17.55 31.98 15.14
C TYR A 677 17.98 33.26 15.84
N PHE A 678 17.27 33.60 16.92
CA PHE A 678 17.59 34.72 17.81
C PHE A 678 17.78 34.17 19.23
N PRO A 679 19.01 34.14 19.78
CA PRO A 679 19.26 33.65 21.13
C PRO A 679 18.41 34.31 22.21
N GLY A 680 18.10 35.60 22.04
CA GLY A 680 17.29 36.39 22.96
C GLY A 680 15.78 36.16 22.88
N PHE A 681 15.28 35.36 21.93
CA PHE A 681 13.85 35.06 21.79
C PHE A 681 13.50 33.74 22.49
N ASP A 682 12.36 33.70 23.17
CA ASP A 682 11.76 32.42 23.55
C ASP A 682 11.11 31.73 22.34
N SER A 683 10.74 30.46 22.50
CA SER A 683 10.24 29.63 21.41
C SER A 683 8.95 30.14 20.77
N GLU A 684 8.06 30.77 21.55
CA GLU A 684 6.79 31.31 21.03
C GLU A 684 7.04 32.60 20.26
N THR A 685 7.86 33.50 20.81
CA THR A 685 8.24 34.76 20.16
C THR A 685 8.98 34.51 18.84
N LEU A 686 9.88 33.51 18.82
CA LEU A 686 10.57 33.11 17.59
C LEU A 686 9.60 32.59 16.54
N LYS A 687 8.64 31.74 16.94
CA LYS A 687 7.61 31.20 16.05
C LYS A 687 6.76 32.30 15.43
N GLU A 688 6.22 33.21 16.24
CA GLU A 688 5.43 34.35 15.74
C GLU A 688 6.25 35.22 14.78
N TYR A 689 7.52 35.45 15.09
CA TYR A 689 8.39 36.27 14.25
C TYR A 689 8.65 35.62 12.89
N VAL A 690 9.04 34.34 12.85
CA VAL A 690 9.33 33.64 11.58
C VAL A 690 8.09 33.57 10.70
N GLU A 691 6.92 33.26 11.29
CA GLU A 691 5.64 33.23 10.58
C GLU A 691 5.29 34.61 10.01
N SER A 692 5.45 35.68 10.79
CA SER A 692 5.15 37.05 10.35
C SER A 692 6.02 37.55 9.19
N LYS A 693 7.20 36.97 9.02
CA LYS A 693 8.18 37.36 7.98
C LYS A 693 8.24 36.38 6.81
N GLY A 694 7.55 35.24 6.88
CA GLY A 694 7.69 34.16 5.90
C GLY A 694 9.06 33.48 5.96
N PHE A 695 9.73 33.54 7.11
CA PHE A 695 10.98 32.83 7.35
C PHE A 695 10.71 31.46 7.97
N LEU A 696 11.76 30.64 8.00
CA LEU A 696 11.79 29.37 8.67
C LEU A 696 12.56 29.51 9.99
N ARG A 697 12.26 28.63 10.94
CA ARG A 697 13.02 28.54 12.19
C ARG A 697 14.31 27.75 11.95
N LEU A 698 15.44 28.29 12.39
CA LEU A 698 16.72 27.58 12.43
C LEU A 698 16.88 26.90 13.78
N ASP A 699 17.02 25.57 13.78
CA ASP A 699 17.32 24.80 14.99
C ASP A 699 18.75 24.25 14.98
N ARG A 700 19.29 23.93 13.81
CA ARG A 700 20.62 23.34 13.67
C ARG A 700 21.33 23.82 12.40
N ILE A 701 22.66 23.88 12.49
CA ILE A 701 23.56 24.07 11.34
C ILE A 701 24.35 22.79 11.12
N TYR A 702 24.50 22.39 9.87
CA TYR A 702 25.08 21.12 9.48
C TYR A 702 26.43 21.27 8.77
N TYR A 703 27.22 20.20 8.77
CA TYR A 703 28.51 20.15 8.05
C TYR A 703 28.30 20.56 6.58
N GLY A 704 29.17 21.41 6.03
CA GLY A 704 29.06 21.88 4.65
C GLY A 704 28.01 22.98 4.42
N GLU A 705 27.24 23.37 5.45
CA GLU A 705 26.36 24.55 5.40
C GLU A 705 27.11 25.80 5.83
N GLY A 706 26.97 26.87 5.05
CA GLY A 706 27.37 28.21 5.45
C GLY A 706 26.25 28.90 6.22
N PHE A 707 26.58 29.83 7.10
CA PHE A 707 25.62 30.63 7.82
C PHE A 707 26.20 31.99 8.21
N TRP A 708 25.31 32.95 8.42
CA TRP A 708 25.66 34.23 9.01
C TRP A 708 25.46 34.20 10.51
N ILE A 709 26.39 34.81 11.22
CA ILE A 709 26.25 35.12 12.63
C ILE A 709 26.57 36.60 12.87
N ASN A 710 25.69 37.29 13.59
CA ASN A 710 25.89 38.68 13.98
C ASN A 710 26.39 38.72 15.43
N SER A 711 27.66 39.07 15.61
CA SER A 711 28.29 39.23 16.92
C SER A 711 28.22 40.68 17.39
N LEU A 712 27.88 40.90 18.66
CA LEU A 712 27.86 42.21 19.32
C LEU A 712 29.25 42.61 19.87
N GLU A 713 30.15 41.64 20.02
CA GLU A 713 31.48 41.77 20.61
C GLU A 713 32.58 41.34 19.62
N SER A 714 33.80 41.82 19.82
CA SER A 714 35.00 41.35 19.10
C SER A 714 35.73 40.30 19.92
N ASP A 715 36.60 39.51 19.27
CA ASP A 715 37.49 38.55 19.93
C ASP A 715 36.75 37.45 20.71
N VAL A 716 35.54 37.11 20.26
CA VAL A 716 34.74 35.99 20.80
C VAL A 716 34.88 34.77 19.89
N GLU A 717 34.83 33.59 20.48
CA GLU A 717 34.91 32.33 19.75
C GLU A 717 33.57 31.59 19.83
N LEU A 718 33.06 31.18 18.68
CA LEU A 718 31.97 30.21 18.59
C LEU A 718 32.54 28.83 18.91
N ILE A 719 32.30 28.35 20.12
CA ILE A 719 32.69 27.00 20.54
C ILE A 719 31.77 25.99 19.87
N LEU A 720 32.39 24.99 19.23
CA LEU A 720 31.71 23.93 18.47
C LEU A 720 31.66 22.58 19.21
N GLU A 721 32.16 22.49 20.44
CA GLU A 721 32.21 21.26 21.27
C GLU A 721 30.86 20.57 21.44
#